data_AF-A0AAP0NGR7-F1
#
_entry.id   AF-A0AAP0NGR7-F1
#
_cell.length_a   1.000
_cell.length_b   1.000
_cell.length_c   1.000
_cell.angle_alpha   90.00
_cell.angle_beta   90.00
_cell.angle_gamma   90.00
#
_symmetry.space_group_name_H-M   'P 1'
#
loop_
_entity.id
_entity.type
_entity.pdbx_description
1 polymer ?
#
loop_
_entity_poly.entity_id
_entity_poly.type
_entity_poly.pdbx_seq_one_letter_code
_entity_poly.pdbx_strand_id
1 'polypeptide(L)'
;MLGSSSNLSGDDGDNRRDDGGCDKDQPRNTEEYRISARKFVDMAKKNGGNSDMIALLLRHNLDVMHIEKNICESIIGTLLHVKGKSKDGLKSRKDLKDMCIRNELHPQERGNNVNYLPPAPHMLSKTEKQIFCKRLANLKLPDGYSSNISNCISLEECKIVGLKSHDCHVLLHQLLSVALRGLLPKGPRNAIFRLCAFYNEVCQRVIDRNRLEQHEEDVIETMCMFERFFPPSFFDIMVHLTIHIGREARLGGPVQYRWMYPFERENGNDDVTLKILFCGVCHSDLHYLKNEWGITMFPLVPGHEIVGIVTKIGSNVEKFKVGDRVGVGVVVSSCKTCENCQQDLENYCRKAILTYNSIDHDGTKTYGGYSDLVVVDQRYVLRFPDNLPSDSGAPLLCAGITVYSPMKYYGMTEPGKHLGVAGLGGLGHVAVKLGKAFRLKVTVISSSPHKEAEAINRLGADSFLVTRDPAQMKAALGTMDYIIDTVSAVHPLAPLLGLLKLNGKLVTVGLPDRPLELPIFPLVLGRKLVGGSDIGGMKETQEMLDFCAKHNITADIELIKMDDINKAFERLAKSDVRYRFVIDVGNSLSKGPMTSPRISGIASLTEFTKRGFSRQTNLILPPAKQNLGYEYSSGVWQFEGYGYVPHGTSGVCIMQVFGANPPHATTLMLRVYNGSLMYYRGPVLVPNIYDKWFHLNVIHDVGAAKVKVFIDGYLLLQVDGRGGTTHSFKCGVYAQNNDSYCMESRWKDIKVLRKCD
;
A
#
# COMPACT_ATOMS: atom_id res chain seq x y z
N MET A 1 -30.00 -13.47 -42.99
CA MET A 1 -30.39 -13.77 -44.37
C MET A 1 -29.23 -14.44 -45.08
N LEU A 2 -29.59 -15.33 -45.99
CA LEU A 2 -28.81 -16.44 -46.56
C LEU A 2 -27.74 -16.04 -47.60
N GLY A 3 -26.79 -16.97 -47.78
CA GLY A 3 -25.94 -17.14 -48.97
C GLY A 3 -24.48 -16.71 -48.75
N SER A 4 -23.45 -17.44 -49.15
CA SER A 4 -23.30 -18.74 -49.80
C SER A 4 -21.81 -19.16 -49.70
N SER A 5 -21.58 -20.46 -49.78
CA SER A 5 -20.31 -21.18 -49.73
C SER A 5 -19.29 -20.81 -50.81
N SER A 6 -18.00 -20.80 -50.46
CA SER A 6 -16.92 -21.17 -51.40
C SER A 6 -15.86 -22.02 -50.69
N ASN A 7 -15.64 -23.21 -51.24
CA ASN A 7 -14.63 -24.18 -50.84
C ASN A 7 -13.24 -23.67 -51.26
N LEU A 8 -12.28 -23.77 -50.35
CA LEU A 8 -10.86 -23.86 -50.70
C LEU A 8 -10.27 -25.04 -49.93
N SER A 9 -10.05 -26.12 -50.68
CA SER A 9 -9.23 -27.27 -50.31
C SER A 9 -7.77 -26.83 -50.20
N GLY A 10 -7.20 -27.04 -49.02
CA GLY A 10 -5.76 -26.96 -48.76
C GLY A 10 -5.42 -28.12 -47.83
N ASP A 11 -4.76 -29.11 -48.40
CA ASP A 11 -4.28 -30.34 -47.77
C ASP A 11 -3.12 -29.99 -46.84
N ASP A 12 -3.29 -30.14 -45.53
CA ASP A 12 -2.22 -30.18 -44.54
C ASP A 12 -2.72 -30.99 -43.34
N GLY A 13 -2.11 -32.17 -43.15
CA GLY A 13 -2.55 -33.17 -42.19
C GLY A 13 -2.48 -32.71 -40.74
N ASP A 14 -3.64 -32.49 -40.12
CA ASP A 14 -3.81 -32.43 -38.67
C ASP A 14 -4.76 -33.56 -38.23
N ASN A 15 -4.21 -34.77 -38.16
CA ASN A 15 -4.85 -35.88 -37.47
C ASN A 15 -4.83 -35.59 -35.97
N ARG A 16 -5.87 -34.94 -35.43
CA ARG A 16 -6.19 -34.96 -33.99
C ARG A 16 -7.54 -34.34 -33.64
N ARG A 17 -8.59 -35.17 -33.66
CA ARG A 17 -9.61 -35.36 -32.61
C ARG A 17 -10.76 -36.14 -33.26
N ASP A 18 -10.65 -37.46 -33.26
CA ASP A 18 -11.83 -38.29 -33.39
C ASP A 18 -12.69 -38.07 -32.14
N ASP A 19 -13.96 -37.76 -32.37
CA ASP A 19 -15.03 -37.69 -31.37
C ASP A 19 -15.46 -39.11 -30.92
N GLY A 20 -14.49 -40.01 -30.74
CA GLY A 20 -14.71 -41.42 -30.45
C GLY A 20 -13.95 -41.87 -29.21
N GLY A 21 -14.68 -42.05 -28.10
CA GLY A 21 -14.18 -42.82 -26.95
C GLY A 21 -14.00 -42.05 -25.64
N CYS A 22 -15.03 -41.34 -25.17
CA CYS A 22 -15.14 -40.98 -23.75
C CYS A 22 -16.58 -41.17 -23.25
N ASP A 23 -17.25 -42.22 -23.74
CA ASP A 23 -18.63 -42.57 -23.36
C ASP A 23 -18.72 -43.94 -22.68
N LYS A 24 -17.60 -44.39 -22.09
CA LYS A 24 -17.53 -45.62 -21.28
C LYS A 24 -16.77 -45.39 -19.98
N ASP A 25 -17.22 -44.42 -19.20
CA ASP A 25 -17.13 -44.51 -17.75
C ASP A 25 -18.50 -44.20 -17.20
N GLN A 26 -19.15 -45.21 -16.62
CA GLN A 26 -20.40 -45.08 -15.88
C GLN A 26 -20.34 -43.88 -14.92
N PRO A 27 -21.47 -43.19 -14.67
CA PRO A 27 -21.50 -42.05 -13.77
C PRO A 27 -21.12 -42.52 -12.37
N ARG A 28 -19.87 -42.29 -11.94
CA ARG A 28 -19.53 -42.32 -10.52
C ARG A 28 -20.25 -41.13 -9.88
N ASN A 29 -21.46 -41.46 -9.42
CA ASN A 29 -22.33 -40.77 -8.49
C ASN A 29 -21.98 -39.29 -8.26
N THR A 30 -22.70 -38.40 -8.94
CA THR A 30 -22.80 -36.96 -8.61
C THR A 30 -23.08 -36.71 -7.12
N GLU A 31 -23.62 -37.70 -6.41
CA GLU A 31 -23.88 -37.68 -4.97
C GLU A 31 -22.60 -37.87 -4.11
N GLU A 32 -21.64 -38.71 -4.50
CA GLU A 32 -20.40 -38.92 -3.73
C GLU A 32 -19.48 -37.69 -3.74
N TYR A 33 -19.49 -36.93 -4.85
CA TYR A 33 -18.74 -35.68 -4.97
C TYR A 33 -19.41 -34.51 -4.24
N ARG A 34 -20.76 -34.46 -4.23
CA ARG A 34 -21.51 -33.57 -3.33
C ARG A 34 -21.20 -33.86 -1.86
N ILE A 35 -21.00 -35.12 -1.49
CA ILE A 35 -20.60 -35.52 -0.14
C ILE A 35 -19.15 -35.09 0.19
N SER A 36 -18.21 -35.14 -0.76
CA SER A 36 -16.84 -34.68 -0.54
C SER A 36 -16.74 -33.14 -0.43
N ALA A 37 -17.49 -32.42 -1.27
CA ALA A 37 -17.62 -30.96 -1.19
C ALA A 37 -18.34 -30.54 0.11
N ARG A 38 -19.42 -31.24 0.50
CA ARG A 38 -20.11 -31.03 1.80
C ARG A 38 -19.22 -31.34 2.99
N LYS A 39 -18.36 -32.36 2.94
CA LYS A 39 -17.37 -32.64 4.00
C LYS A 39 -16.37 -31.49 4.16
N PHE A 40 -15.95 -30.86 3.06
CA PHE A 40 -15.09 -29.67 3.10
C PHE A 40 -15.82 -28.44 3.67
N VAL A 41 -17.11 -28.28 3.34
CA VAL A 41 -18.00 -27.23 3.86
C VAL A 41 -18.32 -27.42 5.35
N ASP A 42 -18.56 -28.65 5.81
CA ASP A 42 -18.83 -28.98 7.21
C ASP A 42 -17.59 -28.82 8.08
N MET A 43 -16.39 -29.07 7.52
CA MET A 43 -15.12 -28.79 8.20
C MET A 43 -14.89 -27.28 8.38
N ALA A 44 -15.37 -26.45 7.45
CA ALA A 44 -15.35 -24.99 7.56
C ALA A 44 -16.44 -24.42 8.49
N LYS A 45 -17.60 -25.09 8.61
CA LYS A 45 -18.73 -24.68 9.48
C LYS A 45 -18.57 -25.11 10.95
N LYS A 46 -17.85 -26.20 11.25
CA LYS A 46 -17.71 -26.77 12.62
C LYS A 46 -16.87 -25.95 13.62
N ASN A 47 -16.25 -24.85 13.22
CA ASN A 47 -15.49 -23.97 14.13
C ASN A 47 -16.33 -22.85 14.79
N GLY A 48 -17.66 -22.91 14.69
CA GLY A 48 -18.58 -21.95 15.33
C GLY A 48 -19.24 -22.53 16.58
N GLY A 49 -18.54 -22.58 17.70
CA GLY A 49 -19.09 -22.96 19.00
C GLY A 49 -18.74 -21.94 20.09
N ASN A 50 -19.76 -21.20 20.53
CA ASN A 50 -19.90 -20.37 21.75
C ASN A 50 -18.70 -19.57 22.30
N SER A 51 -18.81 -18.24 22.25
CA SER A 51 -18.69 -17.36 23.44
C SER A 51 -18.96 -15.90 23.07
N ASP A 52 -19.75 -15.21 23.89
CA ASP A 52 -20.04 -13.78 23.85
C ASP A 52 -18.77 -12.90 23.82
N MET A 53 -18.43 -12.39 22.65
CA MET A 53 -17.64 -11.17 22.41
C MET A 53 -17.98 -10.69 21.00
N ILE A 54 -18.12 -9.37 20.79
CA ILE A 54 -18.46 -8.78 19.49
C ILE A 54 -17.41 -9.18 18.46
N ALA A 55 -17.68 -10.26 17.71
CA ALA A 55 -16.80 -10.76 16.68
C ALA A 55 -17.00 -9.94 15.42
N LEU A 56 -15.93 -9.33 14.91
CA LEU A 56 -15.91 -8.71 13.59
C LEU A 56 -16.33 -9.75 12.55
N LEU A 57 -17.51 -9.54 11.94
CA LEU A 57 -18.10 -10.45 10.96
C LEU A 57 -17.25 -10.54 9.68
N LEU A 58 -16.61 -9.43 9.31
CA LEU A 58 -15.66 -9.32 8.20
C LEU A 58 -14.25 -9.15 8.78
N ARG A 59 -13.39 -10.17 8.63
CA ARG A 59 -12.03 -10.18 9.21
C ARG A 59 -10.96 -9.62 8.28
N HIS A 60 -11.22 -9.61 6.98
CA HIS A 60 -10.29 -9.18 5.93
C HIS A 60 -11.05 -8.36 4.89
N ASN A 61 -10.36 -7.44 4.21
CA ASN A 61 -10.91 -6.72 3.08
C ASN A 61 -10.14 -7.12 1.81
N LEU A 62 -10.69 -8.06 1.04
CA LEU A 62 -10.04 -8.56 -0.16
C LEU A 62 -10.18 -7.53 -1.30
N ASP A 63 -9.03 -7.13 -1.87
CA ASP A 63 -9.02 -6.32 -3.09
C ASP A 63 -9.43 -7.21 -4.29
N VAL A 64 -10.72 -7.18 -4.59
CA VAL A 64 -11.34 -7.94 -5.69
C VAL A 64 -10.68 -7.59 -7.02
N MET A 65 -10.31 -6.32 -7.26
CA MET A 65 -9.69 -5.90 -8.52
C MET A 65 -8.27 -6.45 -8.67
N HIS A 66 -7.51 -6.53 -7.56
CA HIS A 66 -6.22 -7.21 -7.56
C HIS A 66 -6.35 -8.71 -7.82
N ILE A 67 -7.33 -9.37 -7.20
CA ILE A 67 -7.61 -10.80 -7.39
C ILE A 67 -7.98 -11.07 -8.87
N GLU A 68 -8.92 -10.30 -9.42
CA GLU A 68 -9.35 -10.39 -10.81
C GLU A 68 -8.19 -10.24 -11.78
N LYS A 69 -7.31 -9.26 -11.57
CA LYS A 69 -6.13 -9.08 -12.41
C LYS A 69 -5.26 -10.35 -12.43
N ASN A 70 -4.91 -10.89 -11.27
CA ASN A 70 -4.04 -12.06 -11.18
C ASN A 70 -4.68 -13.31 -11.79
N ILE A 71 -6.00 -13.50 -11.60
CA ILE A 71 -6.75 -14.62 -12.18
C ILE A 71 -6.83 -14.47 -13.70
N CYS A 72 -7.16 -13.28 -14.20
CA CYS A 72 -7.23 -13.00 -15.64
C CYS A 72 -5.89 -13.28 -16.32
N GLU A 73 -4.79 -12.78 -15.74
CA GLU A 73 -3.43 -13.03 -16.25
C GLU A 73 -3.06 -14.52 -16.20
N SER A 74 -3.47 -15.23 -15.15
CA SER A 74 -3.25 -16.68 -15.02
C SER A 74 -4.02 -17.48 -16.07
N ILE A 75 -5.29 -17.13 -16.33
CA ILE A 75 -6.10 -17.74 -17.38
C ILE A 75 -5.45 -17.49 -18.73
N ILE A 76 -5.26 -16.22 -19.12
CA ILE A 76 -4.73 -15.84 -20.43
C ILE A 76 -3.33 -16.42 -20.64
N GLY A 77 -2.45 -16.32 -19.64
CA GLY A 77 -1.10 -16.87 -19.70
C GLY A 77 -1.08 -18.37 -19.93
N THR A 78 -2.03 -19.10 -19.34
CA THR A 78 -2.18 -20.55 -19.48
C THR A 78 -2.80 -20.94 -20.82
N LEU A 79 -3.88 -20.27 -21.24
CA LEU A 79 -4.56 -20.51 -22.52
C LEU A 79 -3.61 -20.30 -23.72
N LEU A 80 -2.83 -19.22 -23.67
CA LEU A 80 -1.88 -18.84 -24.73
C LEU A 80 -0.51 -19.49 -24.58
N HIS A 81 -0.24 -20.17 -23.45
CA HIS A 81 1.06 -20.77 -23.13
C HIS A 81 2.21 -19.76 -23.21
N VAL A 82 2.04 -18.62 -22.56
CA VAL A 82 3.04 -17.54 -22.54
C VAL A 82 4.18 -17.92 -21.59
N LYS A 83 5.41 -17.93 -22.10
CA LYS A 83 6.60 -18.26 -21.30
C LYS A 83 6.70 -17.34 -20.07
N GLY A 84 6.84 -17.94 -18.89
CA GLY A 84 6.94 -17.22 -17.61
C GLY A 84 5.60 -16.74 -17.02
N LYS A 85 4.48 -16.86 -17.76
CA LYS A 85 3.14 -16.52 -17.27
C LYS A 85 2.16 -17.71 -17.26
N SER A 86 2.42 -18.73 -18.08
CA SER A 86 1.63 -19.97 -18.09
C SER A 86 1.73 -20.67 -16.74
N LYS A 87 0.58 -21.05 -16.18
CA LYS A 87 0.55 -21.96 -15.02
C LYS A 87 0.84 -23.39 -15.43
N ASP A 88 0.72 -23.73 -16.72
CA ASP A 88 1.06 -25.04 -17.25
C ASP A 88 2.47 -25.05 -17.84
N GLY A 89 3.39 -25.77 -17.21
CA GLY A 89 4.78 -25.94 -17.62
C GLY A 89 5.38 -27.25 -17.14
N LEU A 90 6.68 -27.45 -17.37
CA LEU A 90 7.32 -28.75 -17.07
C LEU A 90 7.18 -29.18 -15.60
N LYS A 91 7.31 -28.24 -14.65
CA LYS A 91 7.15 -28.52 -13.22
C LYS A 91 5.73 -29.02 -12.91
N SER A 92 4.71 -28.29 -13.34
CA SER A 92 3.31 -28.69 -13.10
C SER A 92 2.94 -30.01 -13.76
N ARG A 93 3.50 -30.33 -14.93
CA ARG A 93 3.30 -31.63 -15.58
C ARG A 93 4.02 -32.78 -14.87
N LYS A 94 5.17 -32.52 -14.23
CA LYS A 94 5.82 -33.49 -13.34
C LYS A 94 5.01 -33.72 -12.07
N ASP A 95 4.43 -32.66 -11.50
CA ASP A 95 3.53 -32.79 -10.34
C ASP A 95 2.33 -33.71 -10.67
N LEU A 96 1.72 -33.58 -11.84
CA LEU A 96 0.65 -34.49 -12.31
C LEU A 96 1.12 -35.96 -12.37
N LYS A 97 2.37 -36.17 -12.81
CA LYS A 97 2.99 -37.50 -12.86
C LYS A 97 3.24 -38.07 -11.47
N ASP A 98 3.78 -37.27 -10.57
CA ASP A 98 4.05 -37.67 -9.19
C ASP A 98 2.76 -37.94 -8.40
N MET A 99 1.67 -37.23 -8.72
CA MET A 99 0.34 -37.45 -8.18
C MET A 99 -0.42 -38.62 -8.82
N CYS A 100 0.14 -39.25 -9.87
CA CYS A 100 -0.49 -40.35 -10.61
C CYS A 100 -1.89 -39.99 -11.18
N ILE A 101 -2.07 -38.75 -11.65
CA ILE A 101 -3.31 -38.29 -12.27
C ILE A 101 -3.04 -37.75 -13.69
N ARG A 102 -4.03 -37.88 -14.58
CA ARG A 102 -3.97 -37.37 -15.97
C ARG A 102 -2.72 -37.82 -16.73
N ASN A 103 -2.57 -39.14 -16.85
CA ASN A 103 -1.42 -39.78 -17.47
C ASN A 103 -1.16 -39.29 -18.91
N GLU A 104 -2.22 -38.89 -19.61
CA GLU A 104 -2.18 -38.30 -20.95
C GLU A 104 -1.43 -36.95 -21.02
N LEU A 105 -1.24 -36.27 -19.89
CA LEU A 105 -0.58 -34.97 -19.79
C LEU A 105 0.87 -35.05 -19.29
N HIS A 106 1.37 -36.23 -18.92
CA HIS A 106 2.71 -36.39 -18.36
C HIS A 106 3.79 -36.02 -19.39
N PRO A 107 4.96 -35.49 -18.95
CA PRO A 107 6.08 -35.26 -19.87
C PRO A 107 6.53 -36.56 -20.55
N GLN A 108 6.76 -36.50 -21.85
CA GLN A 108 7.17 -37.62 -22.70
C GLN A 108 8.51 -37.32 -23.36
N GLU A 109 9.22 -38.38 -23.73
CA GLU A 109 10.40 -38.29 -24.58
C GLU A 109 9.98 -38.42 -26.05
N ARG A 110 10.32 -37.43 -26.88
CA ARG A 110 10.00 -37.43 -28.31
C ARG A 110 11.22 -37.01 -29.12
N GLY A 111 11.91 -37.99 -29.69
CA GLY A 111 13.18 -37.76 -30.41
C GLY A 111 14.22 -37.11 -29.50
N ASN A 112 14.82 -36.00 -29.95
CA ASN A 112 15.82 -35.25 -29.18
C ASN A 112 15.22 -34.41 -28.03
N ASN A 113 13.89 -34.32 -27.91
CA ASN A 113 13.25 -33.58 -26.83
C ASN A 113 12.81 -34.51 -25.69
N VAL A 114 13.63 -34.56 -24.65
CA VAL A 114 13.42 -35.38 -23.45
C VAL A 114 12.28 -34.83 -22.56
N ASN A 115 11.78 -33.62 -22.83
CA ASN A 115 10.73 -32.96 -22.05
C ASN A 115 9.57 -32.47 -22.93
N TYR A 116 9.11 -33.29 -23.87
CA TYR A 116 7.92 -32.96 -24.65
C TYR A 116 6.68 -32.93 -23.76
N LEU A 117 5.92 -31.83 -23.81
CA LEU A 117 4.67 -31.67 -23.06
C LEU A 117 3.48 -31.92 -24.00
N PRO A 118 2.66 -32.96 -23.75
CA PRO A 118 1.46 -33.20 -24.53
C PRO A 118 0.49 -32.00 -24.49
N PRO A 119 -0.19 -31.66 -25.59
CA PRO A 119 -1.20 -30.60 -25.61
C PRO A 119 -2.29 -30.86 -24.57
N ALA A 120 -2.62 -29.86 -23.76
CA ALA A 120 -3.66 -29.98 -22.75
C ALA A 120 -5.01 -29.41 -23.22
N PRO A 121 -6.14 -29.89 -22.67
CA PRO A 121 -7.47 -29.42 -23.03
C PRO A 121 -7.73 -27.95 -22.65
N HIS A 122 -6.96 -27.39 -21.71
CA HIS A 122 -7.03 -25.97 -21.32
C HIS A 122 -6.10 -25.05 -22.14
N MET A 123 -5.46 -25.55 -23.20
CA MET A 123 -4.59 -24.75 -24.07
C MET A 123 -5.25 -24.54 -25.43
N LEU A 124 -5.18 -23.32 -25.95
CA LEU A 124 -5.61 -23.03 -27.31
C LEU A 124 -4.60 -23.61 -28.31
N SER A 125 -5.10 -24.24 -29.38
CA SER A 125 -4.29 -24.60 -30.54
C SER A 125 -3.75 -23.35 -31.23
N LYS A 126 -2.77 -23.49 -32.14
CA LYS A 126 -2.20 -22.35 -32.88
C LYS A 126 -3.28 -21.55 -33.61
N THR A 127 -4.22 -22.23 -34.27
CA THR A 127 -5.36 -21.61 -34.98
C THR A 127 -6.33 -20.94 -34.01
N GLU A 128 -6.65 -21.60 -32.88
CA GLU A 128 -7.54 -21.02 -31.87
C GLU A 128 -6.94 -19.77 -31.21
N LYS A 129 -5.61 -19.74 -30.98
CA LYS A 129 -4.91 -18.55 -30.46
C LYS A 129 -5.06 -17.36 -31.42
N GLN A 130 -4.88 -17.59 -32.72
CA GLN A 130 -5.06 -16.55 -33.73
C GLN A 130 -6.50 -16.01 -33.73
N ILE A 131 -7.49 -16.91 -33.67
CA ILE A 131 -8.91 -16.50 -33.60
C ILE A 131 -9.18 -15.69 -32.33
N PHE A 132 -8.69 -16.17 -31.17
CA PHE A 132 -8.85 -15.50 -29.89
C PHE A 132 -8.23 -14.09 -29.88
N CYS A 133 -6.96 -13.97 -30.29
CA CYS A 133 -6.27 -12.69 -30.36
C CYS A 133 -6.91 -11.74 -31.39
N LYS A 134 -7.31 -12.25 -32.56
CA LYS A 134 -7.99 -11.45 -33.59
C LYS A 134 -9.34 -10.92 -33.12
N ARG A 135 -10.12 -11.73 -32.40
CA ARG A 135 -11.39 -11.29 -31.79
C ARG A 135 -11.14 -10.14 -30.84
N LEU A 136 -10.18 -10.28 -29.93
CA LEU A 136 -9.87 -9.22 -28.96
C LEU A 136 -9.28 -7.95 -29.61
N ALA A 137 -8.44 -8.10 -30.64
CA ALA A 137 -7.85 -6.97 -31.36
C ALA A 137 -8.87 -6.17 -32.18
N ASN A 138 -9.90 -6.85 -32.70
CA ASN A 138 -10.95 -6.23 -33.52
C ASN A 138 -12.14 -5.70 -32.71
N LEU A 139 -12.16 -5.89 -31.38
CA LEU A 139 -13.22 -5.36 -30.53
C LEU A 139 -13.20 -3.84 -30.53
N LYS A 140 -14.36 -3.25 -30.77
CA LYS A 140 -14.62 -1.82 -30.57
C LYS A 140 -15.49 -1.66 -29.34
N LEU A 141 -15.03 -0.86 -28.39
CA LEU A 141 -15.71 -0.60 -27.13
C LEU A 141 -16.06 0.90 -27.08
N PRO A 142 -17.08 1.31 -26.30
CA PRO A 142 -17.37 2.72 -26.10
C PRO A 142 -16.15 3.48 -25.57
N ASP A 143 -16.03 4.75 -25.93
CA ASP A 143 -14.93 5.60 -25.46
C ASP A 143 -14.90 5.64 -23.93
N GLY A 144 -13.71 5.44 -23.36
CA GLY A 144 -13.49 5.41 -21.90
C GLY A 144 -13.88 4.10 -21.21
N TYR A 145 -14.36 3.08 -21.93
CA TYR A 145 -14.83 1.83 -21.31
C TYR A 145 -13.70 0.88 -20.89
N SER A 146 -12.65 0.72 -21.70
CA SER A 146 -11.40 0.03 -21.34
C SER A 146 -10.21 0.77 -21.94
N SER A 147 -8.98 0.41 -21.56
CA SER A 147 -7.83 0.87 -22.36
C SER A 147 -7.91 0.23 -23.76
N ASN A 148 -7.14 0.75 -24.71
CA ASN A 148 -7.13 0.20 -26.06
C ASN A 148 -6.49 -1.20 -26.05
N ILE A 149 -7.29 -2.23 -25.74
CA ILE A 149 -6.88 -3.64 -25.60
C ILE A 149 -6.17 -4.12 -26.86
N SER A 150 -6.52 -3.59 -28.04
CA SER A 150 -5.85 -3.92 -29.30
C SER A 150 -4.35 -3.61 -29.27
N ASN A 151 -3.93 -2.53 -28.58
CA ASN A 151 -2.52 -2.17 -28.42
C ASN A 151 -1.75 -3.15 -27.50
N CYS A 152 -2.47 -3.94 -26.70
CA CYS A 152 -1.87 -4.94 -25.81
C CYS A 152 -1.70 -6.31 -26.50
N ILE A 153 -2.13 -6.45 -27.76
CA ILE A 153 -2.21 -7.73 -28.47
C ILE A 153 -1.18 -7.76 -29.60
N SER A 154 -0.30 -8.76 -29.57
CA SER A 154 0.52 -9.14 -30.73
C SER A 154 -0.17 -10.27 -31.48
N LEU A 155 -0.68 -9.98 -32.68
CA LEU A 155 -1.32 -10.98 -33.54
C LEU A 155 -0.29 -11.98 -34.10
N GLU A 156 0.91 -11.50 -34.42
CA GLU A 156 2.00 -12.33 -34.94
C GLU A 156 2.46 -13.34 -33.89
N GLU A 157 2.71 -12.88 -32.66
CA GLU A 157 3.16 -13.75 -31.58
C GLU A 157 2.02 -14.47 -30.85
N CYS A 158 0.76 -14.10 -31.12
CA CYS A 158 -0.43 -14.52 -30.38
C CYS A 158 -0.27 -14.33 -28.86
N LYS A 159 0.21 -13.16 -28.44
CA LYS A 159 0.45 -12.80 -27.04
C LYS A 159 -0.35 -11.56 -26.64
N ILE A 160 -0.64 -11.49 -25.34
CA ILE A 160 -1.26 -10.32 -24.71
C ILE A 160 -0.33 -9.83 -23.60
N VAL A 161 0.10 -8.57 -23.67
CA VAL A 161 1.06 -7.96 -22.75
C VAL A 161 0.62 -6.54 -22.42
N GLY A 162 0.80 -6.11 -21.17
CA GLY A 162 0.57 -4.72 -20.78
C GLY A 162 -0.86 -4.38 -20.35
N LEU A 163 -1.74 -5.37 -20.16
CA LEU A 163 -3.07 -5.14 -19.59
C LEU A 163 -2.96 -4.50 -18.19
N LYS A 164 -3.74 -3.44 -17.96
CA LYS A 164 -3.92 -2.85 -16.63
C LYS A 164 -4.99 -3.63 -15.86
N SER A 165 -5.10 -3.38 -14.55
CA SER A 165 -6.10 -4.04 -13.69
C SER A 165 -7.53 -3.88 -14.24
N HIS A 166 -7.87 -2.67 -14.70
CA HIS A 166 -9.16 -2.37 -15.32
C HIS A 166 -9.42 -3.17 -16.61
N ASP A 167 -8.41 -3.40 -17.43
CA ASP A 167 -8.57 -4.19 -18.65
C ASP A 167 -8.83 -5.66 -18.32
N CYS A 168 -8.15 -6.20 -17.31
CA CYS A 168 -8.37 -7.55 -16.82
C CYS A 168 -9.78 -7.72 -16.23
N HIS A 169 -10.28 -6.71 -15.52
CA HIS A 169 -11.65 -6.65 -15.00
C HIS A 169 -12.68 -6.70 -16.14
N VAL A 170 -12.57 -5.80 -17.11
CA VAL A 170 -13.48 -5.78 -18.29
C VAL A 170 -13.40 -7.08 -19.09
N LEU A 171 -12.18 -7.63 -19.26
CA LEU A 171 -11.98 -8.92 -19.93
C LEU A 171 -12.71 -10.05 -19.20
N LEU A 172 -12.51 -10.21 -17.89
CA LEU A 172 -13.15 -11.29 -17.12
C LEU A 172 -14.67 -11.19 -17.15
N HIS A 173 -15.23 -9.99 -17.09
CA HIS A 173 -16.67 -9.83 -16.92
C HIS A 173 -17.44 -9.98 -18.22
N GLN A 174 -16.93 -9.41 -19.31
CA GLN A 174 -17.72 -9.24 -20.53
C GLN A 174 -17.09 -9.83 -21.78
N LEU A 175 -15.77 -9.78 -21.90
CA LEU A 175 -15.12 -10.03 -23.19
C LEU A 175 -14.53 -11.44 -23.31
N LEU A 176 -14.05 -12.02 -22.22
CA LEU A 176 -13.35 -13.31 -22.22
C LEU A 176 -14.28 -14.45 -22.66
N SER A 177 -15.51 -14.45 -22.15
CA SER A 177 -16.53 -15.44 -22.53
C SER A 177 -16.92 -15.34 -24.01
N VAL A 178 -16.99 -14.11 -24.54
CA VAL A 178 -17.26 -13.83 -25.96
C VAL A 178 -16.07 -14.25 -26.83
N ALA A 179 -14.85 -13.90 -26.43
CA ALA A 179 -13.63 -14.20 -27.16
C ALA A 179 -13.37 -15.72 -27.26
N LEU A 180 -13.74 -16.49 -26.23
CA LEU A 180 -13.60 -17.94 -26.19
C LEU A 180 -14.79 -18.71 -26.79
N ARG A 181 -15.82 -18.04 -27.31
CA ARG A 181 -17.00 -18.73 -27.87
C ARG A 181 -16.60 -19.63 -29.05
N GLY A 182 -16.89 -20.92 -28.93
CA GLY A 182 -16.53 -21.92 -29.95
C GLY A 182 -15.04 -22.31 -29.96
N LEU A 183 -14.23 -21.79 -29.03
CA LEU A 183 -12.85 -22.22 -28.79
C LEU A 183 -12.80 -23.12 -27.54
N LEU A 184 -11.76 -23.94 -27.39
CA LEU A 184 -11.59 -24.90 -26.30
C LEU A 184 -12.66 -26.02 -26.25
N PRO A 185 -12.35 -27.17 -25.64
CA PRO A 185 -13.35 -28.17 -25.28
C PRO A 185 -14.40 -27.62 -24.30
N LYS A 186 -15.61 -28.22 -24.33
CA LYS A 186 -16.78 -27.77 -23.53
C LYS A 186 -16.48 -27.65 -22.04
N GLY A 187 -15.72 -28.59 -21.46
CA GLY A 187 -15.39 -28.61 -20.03
C GLY A 187 -14.62 -27.38 -19.54
N PRO A 188 -13.37 -27.18 -19.99
CA PRO A 188 -12.56 -26.01 -19.64
C PRO A 188 -13.24 -24.68 -19.98
N ARG A 189 -13.92 -24.60 -21.13
CA ARG A 189 -14.66 -23.39 -21.52
C ARG A 189 -15.77 -23.07 -20.53
N ASN A 190 -16.58 -24.06 -20.13
CA ASN A 190 -17.66 -23.85 -19.19
C ASN A 190 -17.15 -23.44 -17.80
N ALA A 191 -16.02 -23.98 -17.35
CA ALA A 191 -15.39 -23.55 -16.10
C ALA A 191 -15.05 -22.05 -16.14
N ILE A 192 -14.38 -21.59 -17.20
CA ILE A 192 -14.07 -20.17 -17.39
C ILE A 192 -15.34 -19.32 -17.44
N PHE A 193 -16.39 -19.77 -18.15
CA PHE A 193 -17.62 -18.99 -18.30
C PHE A 193 -18.36 -18.82 -16.97
N ARG A 194 -18.40 -19.86 -16.13
CA ARG A 194 -19.00 -19.77 -14.79
C ARG A 194 -18.22 -18.78 -13.91
N LEU A 195 -16.90 -18.79 -13.99
CA LEU A 195 -16.06 -17.83 -13.25
C LEU A 195 -16.28 -16.38 -13.73
N CYS A 196 -16.36 -16.16 -15.05
CA CYS A 196 -16.70 -14.87 -15.63
C CYS A 196 -18.08 -14.38 -15.14
N ALA A 197 -19.07 -15.27 -15.12
CA ALA A 197 -20.42 -14.95 -14.66
C ALA A 197 -20.44 -14.57 -13.16
N PHE A 198 -19.74 -15.33 -12.32
CA PHE A 198 -19.59 -15.03 -10.89
C PHE A 198 -19.02 -13.63 -10.67
N TYR A 199 -17.87 -13.32 -11.30
CA TYR A 199 -17.23 -12.01 -11.17
C TYR A 199 -18.10 -10.87 -11.69
N ASN A 200 -18.76 -11.06 -12.84
CA ASN A 200 -19.70 -10.08 -13.36
C ASN A 200 -20.84 -9.81 -12.37
N GLU A 201 -21.35 -10.82 -11.68
CA GLU A 201 -22.49 -10.66 -10.76
C GLU A 201 -22.10 -10.02 -9.42
N VAL A 202 -21.01 -10.47 -8.79
CA VAL A 202 -20.55 -9.88 -7.51
C VAL A 202 -20.04 -8.45 -7.67
N CYS A 203 -19.71 -8.03 -8.89
CA CYS A 203 -19.27 -6.67 -9.22
C CYS A 203 -20.39 -5.77 -9.77
N GLN A 204 -21.65 -6.22 -9.77
CA GLN A 204 -22.77 -5.33 -10.12
C GLN A 204 -22.96 -4.24 -9.08
N ARG A 205 -23.39 -3.05 -9.54
CA ARG A 205 -23.70 -1.91 -8.66
C ARG A 205 -24.79 -2.24 -7.64
N VAL A 206 -25.71 -3.12 -8.00
CA VAL A 206 -26.80 -3.63 -7.18
C VAL A 206 -26.72 -5.14 -7.19
N ILE A 207 -26.65 -5.74 -6.01
CA ILE A 207 -26.52 -7.19 -5.84
C ILE A 207 -27.74 -7.70 -5.08
N ASP A 208 -28.41 -8.71 -5.63
CA ASP A 208 -29.48 -9.41 -4.94
C ASP A 208 -28.88 -10.34 -3.88
N ARG A 209 -29.27 -10.13 -2.62
CA ARG A 209 -28.78 -10.89 -1.47
C ARG A 209 -29.09 -12.38 -1.57
N ASN A 210 -30.26 -12.76 -2.09
CA ASN A 210 -30.67 -14.16 -2.22
C ASN A 210 -29.86 -14.86 -3.31
N ARG A 211 -29.55 -14.15 -4.40
CA ARG A 211 -28.67 -14.67 -5.44
C ARG A 211 -27.23 -14.83 -4.94
N LEU A 212 -26.75 -13.91 -4.10
CA LEU A 212 -25.40 -13.96 -3.57
C LEU A 212 -25.11 -15.21 -2.72
N GLU A 213 -26.10 -15.70 -1.97
CA GLU A 213 -25.98 -16.97 -1.23
C GLU A 213 -25.83 -18.16 -2.17
N GLN A 214 -26.56 -18.18 -3.30
CA GLN A 214 -26.39 -19.20 -4.33
C GLN A 214 -24.99 -19.11 -4.97
N HIS A 215 -24.48 -17.90 -5.21
CA HIS A 215 -23.14 -17.71 -5.78
C HIS A 215 -22.01 -18.17 -4.89
N GLU A 216 -22.17 -18.11 -3.57
CA GLU A 216 -21.20 -18.68 -2.61
C GLU A 216 -21.07 -20.20 -2.81
N GLU A 217 -22.13 -20.90 -3.19
CA GLU A 217 -22.09 -22.34 -3.51
C GLU A 217 -21.57 -22.58 -4.94
N ASP A 218 -22.07 -21.82 -5.90
CA ASP A 218 -21.73 -21.99 -7.32
C ASP A 218 -20.24 -21.74 -7.61
N VAL A 219 -19.61 -20.81 -6.88
CA VAL A 219 -18.18 -20.52 -7.03
C VAL A 219 -17.31 -21.67 -6.53
N ILE A 220 -17.74 -22.39 -5.50
CA ILE A 220 -17.05 -23.58 -5.00
C ILE A 220 -17.09 -24.69 -6.06
N GLU A 221 -18.26 -24.94 -6.63
CA GLU A 221 -18.40 -25.91 -7.73
C GLU A 221 -17.56 -25.49 -8.94
N THR A 222 -17.53 -24.18 -9.25
CA THR A 222 -16.68 -23.63 -10.32
C THR A 222 -15.20 -23.88 -10.05
N MET A 223 -14.72 -23.74 -8.81
CA MET A 223 -13.33 -24.07 -8.45
C MET A 223 -13.04 -25.57 -8.63
N CYS A 224 -13.97 -26.46 -8.27
CA CYS A 224 -13.83 -27.89 -8.54
C CYS A 224 -13.79 -28.21 -10.06
N MET A 225 -14.55 -27.47 -10.88
CA MET A 225 -14.46 -27.59 -12.33
C MET A 225 -13.10 -27.15 -12.86
N PHE A 226 -12.56 -26.05 -12.36
CA PHE A 226 -11.18 -25.66 -12.67
C PHE A 226 -10.22 -26.78 -12.25
N GLU A 227 -10.41 -27.38 -11.07
CA GLU A 227 -9.49 -28.39 -10.55
C GLU A 227 -9.46 -29.60 -11.46
N ARG A 228 -10.61 -30.00 -12.01
CA ARG A 228 -10.74 -31.08 -12.98
C ARG A 228 -9.94 -30.85 -14.27
N PHE A 229 -9.86 -29.62 -14.76
CA PHE A 229 -9.34 -29.32 -16.10
C PHE A 229 -7.97 -28.66 -16.11
N PHE A 230 -7.65 -27.81 -15.12
CA PHE A 230 -6.42 -27.03 -15.05
C PHE A 230 -5.36 -27.71 -14.16
N PRO A 231 -4.06 -27.40 -14.34
CA PRO A 231 -3.01 -28.00 -13.52
C PRO A 231 -3.03 -27.48 -12.08
N PRO A 232 -2.49 -28.23 -11.09
CA PRO A 232 -2.44 -27.81 -9.68
C PRO A 232 -1.78 -26.45 -9.45
N SER A 233 -0.76 -26.11 -10.24
CA SER A 233 -0.08 -24.82 -10.25
C SER A 233 -0.97 -23.62 -10.56
N PHE A 234 -2.17 -23.84 -11.12
CA PHE A 234 -3.17 -22.80 -11.35
C PHE A 234 -3.79 -22.33 -10.03
N PHE A 235 -3.86 -23.18 -9.01
CA PHE A 235 -4.49 -22.89 -7.71
C PHE A 235 -3.53 -22.20 -6.74
N ASP A 236 -3.12 -20.98 -7.11
CA ASP A 236 -2.42 -20.11 -6.17
C ASP A 236 -3.39 -19.43 -5.19
N ILE A 237 -2.83 -18.63 -4.28
CA ILE A 237 -3.61 -17.92 -3.28
C ILE A 237 -4.67 -17.01 -3.91
N MET A 238 -4.40 -16.39 -5.06
CA MET A 238 -5.34 -15.47 -5.70
C MET A 238 -6.57 -16.22 -6.21
N VAL A 239 -6.38 -17.39 -6.84
CA VAL A 239 -7.50 -18.25 -7.25
C VAL A 239 -8.29 -18.74 -6.05
N HIS A 240 -7.62 -19.12 -4.95
CA HIS A 240 -8.31 -19.54 -3.73
C HIS A 240 -9.18 -18.44 -3.13
N LEU A 241 -8.71 -17.18 -3.14
CA LEU A 241 -9.44 -16.06 -2.55
C LEU A 241 -10.83 -15.83 -3.17
N THR A 242 -11.05 -16.28 -4.41
CA THR A 242 -12.34 -16.22 -5.12
C THR A 242 -13.52 -16.75 -4.29
N ILE A 243 -13.31 -17.84 -3.54
CA ILE A 243 -14.40 -18.49 -2.78
C ILE A 243 -14.92 -17.63 -1.62
N HIS A 244 -14.11 -16.66 -1.16
CA HIS A 244 -14.49 -15.78 -0.03
C HIS A 244 -15.27 -14.56 -0.51
N ILE A 245 -15.16 -14.18 -1.79
CA ILE A 245 -15.69 -12.91 -2.32
C ILE A 245 -17.22 -12.83 -2.17
N GLY A 246 -17.95 -13.93 -2.39
CA GLY A 246 -19.41 -13.95 -2.23
C GLY A 246 -19.82 -13.61 -0.80
N ARG A 247 -19.23 -14.30 0.18
CA ARG A 247 -19.47 -14.03 1.61
C ARG A 247 -19.08 -12.62 1.99
N GLU A 248 -17.94 -12.13 1.53
CA GLU A 248 -17.52 -10.76 1.85
C GLU A 248 -18.45 -9.71 1.23
N ALA A 249 -18.95 -9.92 0.01
CA ALA A 249 -19.93 -9.04 -0.61
C ALA A 249 -21.26 -9.06 0.15
N ARG A 250 -21.64 -10.20 0.75
CA ARG A 250 -22.86 -10.32 1.55
C ARG A 250 -22.75 -9.58 2.88
N LEU A 251 -21.57 -9.56 3.47
CA LEU A 251 -21.31 -8.91 4.75
C LEU A 251 -20.98 -7.41 4.60
N GLY A 252 -20.19 -7.05 3.57
CA GLY A 252 -19.66 -5.71 3.36
C GLY A 252 -20.34 -4.91 2.25
N GLY A 253 -21.38 -5.46 1.61
CA GLY A 253 -22.07 -4.83 0.48
C GLY A 253 -21.31 -4.93 -0.85
N PRO A 254 -21.75 -4.19 -1.89
CA PRO A 254 -21.16 -4.23 -3.21
C PRO A 254 -19.65 -4.05 -3.18
N VAL A 255 -18.94 -4.87 -3.95
CA VAL A 255 -17.47 -4.95 -3.93
C VAL A 255 -16.79 -3.62 -4.27
N GLN A 256 -17.45 -2.71 -5.00
CA GLN A 256 -16.88 -1.40 -5.33
C GLN A 256 -16.58 -0.53 -4.10
N TYR A 257 -17.33 -0.70 -3.01
CA TYR A 257 -17.07 0.03 -1.75
C TYR A 257 -15.86 -0.51 -0.98
N ARG A 258 -15.35 -1.66 -1.43
CA ARG A 258 -14.28 -2.42 -0.79
C ARG A 258 -13.02 -2.48 -1.66
N TRP A 259 -13.06 -1.89 -2.85
CA TRP A 259 -11.86 -1.66 -3.65
C TRP A 259 -10.91 -0.69 -2.94
N MET A 260 -9.63 -0.81 -3.24
CA MET A 260 -8.59 0.07 -2.68
C MET A 260 -8.74 1.55 -3.08
N TYR A 261 -9.70 1.87 -3.96
CA TYR A 261 -10.00 3.23 -4.42
C TYR A 261 -11.48 3.57 -4.16
N PRO A 262 -11.87 3.85 -2.91
CA PRO A 262 -13.19 4.42 -2.66
C PRO A 262 -13.25 5.80 -3.32
N PHE A 263 -14.31 6.08 -4.08
CA PHE A 263 -14.66 7.47 -4.37
C PHE A 263 -15.20 8.07 -3.08
N GLU A 264 -14.66 9.21 -2.65
CA GLU A 264 -14.94 9.81 -1.35
C GLU A 264 -16.44 10.11 -1.18
N ARG A 265 -17.02 10.84 -2.14
CA ARG A 265 -18.46 11.14 -2.25
C ARG A 265 -18.77 11.88 -3.56
N GLU A 266 -20.06 11.98 -3.90
CA GLU A 266 -20.53 12.82 -5.00
C GLU A 266 -20.53 14.32 -4.63
N ASN A 267 -20.41 15.19 -5.64
CA ASN A 267 -20.45 16.64 -5.42
C ASN A 267 -21.87 17.12 -5.09
N GLY A 268 -22.11 17.50 -3.84
CA GLY A 268 -23.36 18.08 -3.37
C GLY A 268 -23.57 19.53 -3.81
N ASN A 269 -24.65 20.14 -3.32
CA ASN A 269 -25.09 21.48 -3.73
C ASN A 269 -24.17 22.60 -3.26
N ASP A 270 -23.51 22.43 -2.11
CA ASP A 270 -22.57 23.40 -1.53
C ASP A 270 -21.10 23.03 -1.77
N ASP A 271 -20.85 21.95 -2.51
CA ASP A 271 -19.52 21.37 -2.68
C ASP A 271 -18.81 21.83 -3.95
N VAL A 272 -17.49 21.80 -3.86
CA VAL A 272 -16.55 22.01 -4.95
C VAL A 272 -15.76 20.72 -5.14
N THR A 273 -15.68 20.23 -6.39
CA THR A 273 -14.76 19.16 -6.76
C THR A 273 -13.48 19.76 -7.32
N LEU A 274 -12.35 19.27 -6.84
CA LEU A 274 -11.03 19.74 -7.19
C LEU A 274 -10.25 18.61 -7.84
N LYS A 275 -9.65 18.85 -9.01
CA LYS A 275 -8.54 18.03 -9.50
C LYS A 275 -7.27 18.46 -8.79
N ILE A 276 -6.61 17.53 -8.11
CA ILE A 276 -5.42 17.84 -7.31
C ILE A 276 -4.20 17.97 -8.23
N LEU A 277 -3.48 19.08 -8.09
CA LEU A 277 -2.21 19.30 -8.78
C LEU A 277 -1.04 18.92 -7.89
N PHE A 278 -1.04 19.42 -6.66
CA PHE A 278 0.03 19.21 -5.69
C PHE A 278 -0.54 18.90 -4.31
N CYS A 279 0.16 18.05 -3.57
CA CYS A 279 -0.12 17.82 -2.17
C CYS A 279 1.18 17.82 -1.35
N GLY A 280 1.27 18.65 -0.33
CA GLY A 280 2.41 18.65 0.59
C GLY A 280 2.44 17.42 1.50
N VAL A 281 3.65 17.06 1.96
CA VAL A 281 3.89 15.97 2.92
C VAL A 281 4.29 16.57 4.26
N CYS A 282 3.52 16.27 5.30
CA CYS A 282 3.69 16.78 6.65
C CYS A 282 4.04 15.66 7.64
N HIS A 283 4.61 16.02 8.80
CA HIS A 283 4.84 15.05 9.88
C HIS A 283 3.53 14.45 10.40
N SER A 284 2.40 15.17 10.37
CA SER A 284 1.10 14.62 10.75
C SER A 284 0.72 13.42 9.87
N ASP A 285 1.04 13.45 8.57
CA ASP A 285 0.81 12.31 7.67
C ASP A 285 1.57 11.06 8.16
N LEU A 286 2.83 11.25 8.59
CA LEU A 286 3.68 10.19 9.14
C LEU A 286 3.16 9.68 10.49
N HIS A 287 2.74 10.56 11.40
CA HIS A 287 2.18 10.19 12.70
C HIS A 287 0.91 9.34 12.55
N TYR A 288 0.00 9.71 11.64
CA TYR A 288 -1.18 8.90 11.34
C TYR A 288 -0.83 7.57 10.67
N LEU A 289 0.07 7.56 9.68
CA LEU A 289 0.50 6.32 9.02
C LEU A 289 1.10 5.30 10.00
N LYS A 290 1.84 5.78 11.00
CA LYS A 290 2.43 4.94 12.06
C LYS A 290 1.52 4.73 13.26
N ASN A 291 0.34 5.36 13.28
CA ASN A 291 -0.59 5.35 14.40
C ASN A 291 0.05 5.73 15.74
N GLU A 292 0.98 6.70 15.72
CA GLU A 292 1.73 7.12 16.92
C GLU A 292 0.82 7.78 17.97
N TRP A 293 -0.33 8.31 17.54
CA TRP A 293 -1.37 8.86 18.43
C TRP A 293 -2.46 7.86 18.81
N GLY A 294 -2.46 6.64 18.27
CA GLY A 294 -3.43 5.58 18.60
C GLY A 294 -4.85 5.79 18.05
N ILE A 295 -5.06 6.79 17.19
CA ILE A 295 -6.39 7.21 16.68
C ILE A 295 -6.54 7.04 15.16
N THR A 296 -5.63 6.33 14.50
CA THR A 296 -5.70 6.12 13.06
C THR A 296 -6.77 5.07 12.73
N MET A 297 -7.71 5.45 11.89
CA MET A 297 -8.63 4.56 11.20
C MET A 297 -7.96 4.12 9.89
N PHE A 298 -7.90 2.82 9.61
CA PHE A 298 -7.47 2.29 8.30
C PHE A 298 -8.68 1.81 7.47
N PRO A 299 -8.62 1.79 6.12
CA PRO A 299 -7.54 2.27 5.25
C PRO A 299 -7.37 3.79 5.32
N LEU A 300 -6.15 4.31 5.21
CA LEU A 300 -5.83 5.73 5.33
C LEU A 300 -5.27 6.25 4.00
N VAL A 301 -5.78 7.38 3.52
CA VAL A 301 -5.18 8.18 2.44
C VAL A 301 -4.78 9.52 3.06
N PRO A 302 -3.48 9.80 3.27
CA PRO A 302 -3.01 11.06 3.86
C PRO A 302 -3.11 12.26 2.90
N GLY A 303 -2.64 13.42 3.36
CA GLY A 303 -2.54 14.65 2.60
C GLY A 303 -3.58 15.71 2.98
N HIS A 304 -3.14 16.81 3.57
CA HIS A 304 -3.98 17.96 3.97
C HIS A 304 -3.37 19.31 3.55
N GLU A 305 -2.46 19.29 2.59
CA GLU A 305 -1.78 20.47 2.04
C GLU A 305 -2.06 20.51 0.53
N ILE A 306 -3.33 20.68 0.14
CA ILE A 306 -3.81 20.36 -1.21
C ILE A 306 -3.95 21.64 -2.05
N VAL A 307 -3.39 21.65 -3.25
CA VAL A 307 -3.63 22.69 -4.26
C VAL A 307 -4.12 22.06 -5.55
N GLY A 308 -5.20 22.60 -6.10
CA GLY A 308 -5.90 22.02 -7.24
C GLY A 308 -6.62 23.04 -8.11
N ILE A 309 -7.28 22.52 -9.15
CA ILE A 309 -8.15 23.28 -10.05
C ILE A 309 -9.58 22.78 -9.87
N VAL A 310 -10.53 23.70 -9.72
CA VAL A 310 -11.96 23.38 -9.65
C VAL A 310 -12.43 22.74 -10.96
N THR A 311 -13.03 21.57 -10.89
CA THR A 311 -13.59 20.85 -12.05
C THR A 311 -15.10 20.76 -12.05
N LYS A 312 -15.74 20.85 -10.88
CA LYS A 312 -17.20 20.85 -10.71
C LYS A 312 -17.58 21.69 -9.50
N ILE A 313 -18.73 22.34 -9.56
CA ILE A 313 -19.31 23.11 -8.46
C ILE A 313 -20.77 22.69 -8.25
N GLY A 314 -21.23 22.77 -7.01
CA GLY A 314 -22.63 22.60 -6.64
C GLY A 314 -23.49 23.81 -7.01
N SER A 315 -24.81 23.64 -6.99
CA SER A 315 -25.76 24.69 -7.38
C SER A 315 -25.75 25.94 -6.49
N ASN A 316 -25.31 25.81 -5.23
CA ASN A 316 -25.28 26.89 -4.25
C ASN A 316 -23.87 27.52 -4.13
N VAL A 317 -22.92 27.08 -4.95
CA VAL A 317 -21.54 27.58 -4.90
C VAL A 317 -21.46 28.92 -5.63
N GLU A 318 -21.14 29.97 -4.87
CA GLU A 318 -21.00 31.33 -5.41
C GLU A 318 -19.55 31.83 -5.37
N LYS A 319 -18.73 31.28 -4.46
CA LYS A 319 -17.35 31.75 -4.22
C LYS A 319 -16.35 31.35 -5.29
N PHE A 320 -16.64 30.29 -6.04
CA PHE A 320 -15.71 29.65 -6.97
C PHE A 320 -16.41 29.28 -8.27
N LYS A 321 -15.63 29.21 -9.35
CA LYS A 321 -16.06 28.69 -10.65
C LYS A 321 -15.10 27.61 -11.15
N VAL A 322 -15.59 26.80 -12.08
CA VAL A 322 -14.75 25.82 -12.79
C VAL A 322 -13.55 26.51 -13.43
N GLY A 323 -12.37 25.93 -13.24
CA GLY A 323 -11.09 26.49 -13.69
C GLY A 323 -10.36 27.34 -12.64
N ASP A 324 -11.01 27.73 -11.54
CA ASP A 324 -10.32 28.46 -10.47
C ASP A 324 -9.25 27.59 -9.80
N ARG A 325 -8.15 28.24 -9.42
CA ARG A 325 -7.10 27.63 -8.61
C ARG A 325 -7.39 27.83 -7.13
N VAL A 326 -7.41 26.72 -6.40
CA VAL A 326 -7.90 26.68 -5.03
C VAL A 326 -7.03 25.79 -4.15
N GLY A 327 -7.07 26.04 -2.84
CA GLY A 327 -6.39 25.26 -1.83
C GLY A 327 -7.37 24.63 -0.83
N VAL A 328 -7.00 23.48 -0.27
CA VAL A 328 -7.71 22.83 0.85
C VAL A 328 -6.69 22.48 1.92
N GLY A 329 -6.97 22.94 3.14
CA GLY A 329 -6.10 22.76 4.31
C GLY A 329 -6.46 21.53 5.14
N VAL A 330 -6.39 21.68 6.47
CA VAL A 330 -6.52 20.58 7.46
C VAL A 330 -7.97 20.28 7.86
N VAL A 331 -8.87 21.26 7.75
CA VAL A 331 -10.29 21.14 8.12
C VAL A 331 -11.12 21.24 6.86
N VAL A 332 -12.01 20.28 6.64
CA VAL A 332 -12.93 20.23 5.48
C VAL A 332 -14.39 20.42 5.85
N SER A 333 -14.73 20.32 7.14
CA SER A 333 -16.07 20.61 7.64
C SER A 333 -16.08 20.88 9.15
N SER A 334 -17.20 21.38 9.67
CA SER A 334 -17.45 21.60 11.11
C SER A 334 -18.95 21.60 11.38
N CYS A 335 -19.38 21.88 12.63
CA CYS A 335 -20.81 22.03 12.93
C CYS A 335 -21.42 23.34 12.42
N LYS A 336 -20.60 24.32 12.00
CA LYS A 336 -21.00 25.64 11.44
C LYS A 336 -21.78 26.57 12.38
N THR A 337 -22.23 26.09 13.55
CA THR A 337 -23.19 26.80 14.41
C THR A 337 -22.68 27.13 15.82
N CYS A 338 -21.59 26.50 16.28
CA CYS A 338 -21.07 26.80 17.61
C CYS A 338 -20.33 28.15 17.64
N GLU A 339 -20.09 28.67 18.84
CA GLU A 339 -19.40 29.95 19.07
C GLU A 339 -18.07 30.04 18.30
N ASN A 340 -17.23 28.99 18.35
CA ASN A 340 -15.97 28.97 17.61
C ASN A 340 -16.20 29.11 16.09
N CYS A 341 -17.19 28.41 15.53
CA CYS A 341 -17.50 28.51 14.10
C CYS A 341 -18.07 29.88 13.69
N GLN A 342 -18.75 30.56 14.62
CA GLN A 342 -19.28 31.92 14.41
C GLN A 342 -18.19 32.99 14.50
N GLN A 343 -17.08 32.69 15.18
CA GLN A 343 -15.92 33.56 15.33
C GLN A 343 -14.82 33.27 14.28
N ASP A 344 -15.13 32.55 13.20
CA ASP A 344 -14.16 32.14 12.17
C ASP A 344 -13.02 31.26 12.74
N LEU A 345 -13.30 30.47 13.78
CA LEU A 345 -12.37 29.56 14.47
C LEU A 345 -12.82 28.09 14.32
N GLU A 346 -13.14 27.68 13.09
CA GLU A 346 -13.66 26.34 12.81
C GLU A 346 -12.70 25.21 13.21
N ASN A 347 -11.41 25.48 13.23
CA ASN A 347 -10.36 24.59 13.72
C ASN A 347 -10.53 24.19 15.20
N TYR A 348 -11.06 25.08 16.03
CA TYR A 348 -11.34 24.78 17.44
C TYR A 348 -12.76 24.23 17.65
N CYS A 349 -13.51 23.91 16.59
CA CYS A 349 -14.80 23.25 16.71
C CYS A 349 -14.61 21.82 17.25
N ARG A 350 -15.35 21.45 18.30
CA ARG A 350 -15.35 20.06 18.83
C ARG A 350 -15.88 19.02 17.84
N LYS A 351 -16.52 19.47 16.76
CA LYS A 351 -17.02 18.66 15.64
C LYS A 351 -16.32 19.05 14.33
N ALA A 352 -15.10 19.58 14.39
CA ALA A 352 -14.29 19.77 13.20
C ALA A 352 -14.04 18.42 12.53
N ILE A 353 -14.16 18.39 11.21
CA ILE A 353 -13.90 17.22 10.39
C ILE A 353 -12.61 17.50 9.63
N LEU A 354 -11.62 16.62 9.84
CA LEU A 354 -10.31 16.74 9.22
C LEU A 354 -10.34 16.20 7.79
N THR A 355 -9.46 16.73 6.96
CA THR A 355 -9.30 16.37 5.54
C THR A 355 -9.09 14.87 5.32
N TYR A 356 -8.53 14.17 6.30
CA TYR A 356 -8.49 12.71 6.32
C TYR A 356 -8.56 12.18 7.75
N ASN A 357 -8.81 10.88 7.88
CA ASN A 357 -8.91 10.20 9.19
C ASN A 357 -10.01 10.80 10.10
N SER A 358 -11.09 11.29 9.51
CA SER A 358 -12.32 11.67 10.20
C SER A 358 -13.54 10.96 9.60
N ILE A 359 -14.68 11.08 10.27
CA ILE A 359 -15.98 10.66 9.75
C ILE A 359 -16.75 11.93 9.39
N ASP A 360 -17.20 12.03 8.14
CA ASP A 360 -17.99 13.14 7.63
C ASP A 360 -19.46 13.01 8.11
N HIS A 361 -20.27 14.06 7.88
CA HIS A 361 -21.67 14.12 8.34
C HIS A 361 -22.56 13.02 7.75
N ASP A 362 -22.21 12.48 6.59
CA ASP A 362 -22.92 11.37 5.94
C ASP A 362 -22.49 9.98 6.45
N GLY A 363 -21.56 9.93 7.41
CA GLY A 363 -21.02 8.71 7.99
C GLY A 363 -19.89 8.08 7.16
N THR A 364 -19.52 8.67 6.03
CA THR A 364 -18.35 8.24 5.25
C THR A 364 -17.07 8.71 5.90
N LYS A 365 -15.96 8.09 5.51
CA LYS A 365 -14.64 8.44 6.01
C LYS A 365 -13.97 9.42 5.07
N THR A 366 -13.30 10.43 5.62
CA THR A 366 -12.53 11.40 4.83
C THR A 366 -11.19 10.85 4.35
N TYR A 367 -10.84 11.15 3.10
CA TYR A 367 -9.60 10.74 2.44
C TYR A 367 -8.85 11.95 1.90
N GLY A 368 -7.54 11.98 2.15
CA GLY A 368 -6.72 13.16 1.91
C GLY A 368 -6.23 13.29 0.46
N GLY A 369 -5.41 14.32 0.23
CA GLY A 369 -4.97 14.73 -1.10
C GLY A 369 -3.92 13.84 -1.77
N TYR A 370 -3.60 12.66 -1.24
CA TYR A 370 -2.79 11.67 -1.94
C TYR A 370 -3.65 10.85 -2.92
N SER A 371 -4.54 11.56 -3.61
CA SER A 371 -5.58 11.11 -4.54
C SER A 371 -5.57 12.02 -5.77
N ASP A 372 -6.29 11.65 -6.84
CA ASP A 372 -6.40 12.46 -8.06
C ASP A 372 -7.42 13.60 -7.95
N LEU A 373 -8.42 13.45 -7.09
CA LEU A 373 -9.47 14.44 -6.81
C LEU A 373 -9.90 14.43 -5.34
N VAL A 374 -10.57 15.50 -4.92
CA VAL A 374 -11.22 15.64 -3.61
C VAL A 374 -12.50 16.49 -3.75
N VAL A 375 -13.49 16.25 -2.88
CA VAL A 375 -14.78 16.97 -2.88
C VAL A 375 -14.98 17.64 -1.53
N VAL A 376 -15.05 18.98 -1.50
CA VAL A 376 -15.04 19.77 -0.27
C VAL A 376 -16.12 20.85 -0.30
N ASP A 377 -16.77 21.08 0.84
CA ASP A 377 -17.73 22.17 1.01
C ASP A 377 -17.04 23.52 0.75
N GLN A 378 -17.67 24.39 -0.04
CA GLN A 378 -17.09 25.68 -0.48
C GLN A 378 -16.63 26.58 0.68
N ARG A 379 -17.12 26.40 1.91
CA ARG A 379 -16.66 27.15 3.09
C ARG A 379 -15.22 26.83 3.47
N TYR A 380 -14.74 25.63 3.16
CA TYR A 380 -13.43 25.11 3.54
C TYR A 380 -12.43 25.07 2.37
N VAL A 381 -12.84 25.63 1.24
CA VAL A 381 -11.98 25.84 0.07
C VAL A 381 -11.44 27.27 0.11
N LEU A 382 -10.14 27.41 -0.14
CA LEU A 382 -9.41 28.68 -0.13
C LEU A 382 -9.13 29.13 -1.55
N ARG A 383 -9.21 30.43 -1.80
CA ARG A 383 -8.74 31.00 -3.05
C ARG A 383 -7.22 31.01 -3.05
N PHE A 384 -6.62 30.40 -4.07
CA PHE A 384 -5.16 30.34 -4.14
C PHE A 384 -4.62 31.51 -4.96
N PRO A 385 -3.84 32.44 -4.38
CA PRO A 385 -3.40 33.66 -5.08
C PRO A 385 -2.64 33.38 -6.38
N ASP A 386 -2.88 34.16 -7.44
CA ASP A 386 -2.33 33.91 -8.78
C ASP A 386 -0.80 33.96 -8.84
N ASN A 387 -0.19 34.86 -8.05
CA ASN A 387 1.26 35.05 -7.96
C ASN A 387 1.95 34.10 -6.96
N LEU A 388 1.22 33.19 -6.32
CA LEU A 388 1.79 32.16 -5.45
C LEU A 388 1.94 30.84 -6.25
N PRO A 389 3.15 30.27 -6.36
CA PRO A 389 3.34 28.99 -7.05
C PRO A 389 2.60 27.85 -6.32
N SER A 390 1.93 26.99 -7.09
CA SER A 390 1.05 25.94 -6.54
C SER A 390 1.79 24.86 -5.76
N ASP A 391 2.99 24.51 -6.20
CA ASP A 391 3.85 23.52 -5.57
C ASP A 391 4.38 24.02 -4.22
N SER A 392 5.15 25.10 -4.25
CA SER A 392 5.83 25.67 -3.08
C SER A 392 4.90 26.44 -2.14
N GLY A 393 3.70 26.81 -2.60
CA GLY A 393 2.64 27.37 -1.76
C GLY A 393 1.77 26.32 -1.08
N ALA A 394 1.69 25.08 -1.55
CA ALA A 394 0.87 24.03 -0.94
C ALA A 394 1.17 23.81 0.56
N PRO A 395 2.44 23.75 1.01
CA PRO A 395 2.74 23.58 2.43
C PRO A 395 2.26 24.72 3.34
N LEU A 396 1.95 25.90 2.79
CA LEU A 396 1.44 27.02 3.59
C LEU A 396 0.05 26.73 4.17
N LEU A 397 -0.73 25.86 3.53
CA LEU A 397 -2.08 25.44 3.95
C LEU A 397 -2.11 24.68 5.29
N CYS A 398 -0.95 24.24 5.77
CA CYS A 398 -0.78 23.72 7.13
C CYS A 398 0.36 24.46 7.83
N ALA A 399 1.60 24.35 7.32
CA ALA A 399 2.78 24.95 7.95
C ALA A 399 2.62 26.46 8.16
N GLY A 400 2.20 27.15 7.11
CA GLY A 400 2.10 28.61 7.07
C GLY A 400 1.09 29.12 8.07
N ILE A 401 -0.15 28.61 8.01
CA ILE A 401 -1.19 29.02 8.95
C ILE A 401 -0.84 28.66 10.40
N THR A 402 -0.25 27.48 10.63
CA THR A 402 0.12 27.03 11.99
C THR A 402 1.10 27.97 12.67
N VAL A 403 1.98 28.64 11.92
CA VAL A 403 2.90 29.64 12.51
C VAL A 403 2.37 31.07 12.41
N TYR A 404 1.53 31.39 11.42
CA TYR A 404 0.92 32.70 11.24
C TYR A 404 -0.13 33.01 12.31
N SER A 405 -1.04 32.06 12.57
CA SER A 405 -2.13 32.20 13.55
C SER A 405 -1.65 32.59 14.95
N PRO A 406 -0.71 31.86 15.58
CA PRO A 406 -0.21 32.27 16.89
C PRO A 406 0.54 33.60 16.85
N MET A 407 1.27 33.89 15.77
CA MET A 407 1.95 35.17 15.65
C MET A 407 0.95 36.33 15.69
N LYS A 408 -0.19 36.20 15.01
CA LYS A 408 -1.26 37.20 15.00
C LYS A 408 -2.01 37.24 16.33
N TYR A 409 -2.52 36.10 16.79
CA TYR A 409 -3.35 35.99 17.98
C TYR A 409 -2.63 36.50 19.25
N TYR A 410 -1.38 36.08 19.43
CA TYR A 410 -0.59 36.50 20.58
C TYR A 410 0.12 37.84 20.37
N GLY A 411 -0.11 38.56 19.27
CA GLY A 411 0.53 39.87 19.01
C GLY A 411 2.06 39.79 18.96
N MET A 412 2.59 38.80 18.23
CA MET A 412 4.02 38.54 18.03
C MET A 412 4.53 39.12 16.69
N THR A 413 3.85 40.10 16.13
CA THR A 413 4.15 40.69 14.80
C THR A 413 4.66 42.13 14.86
N GLU A 414 4.99 42.65 16.05
CA GLU A 414 5.41 44.05 16.23
C GLU A 414 6.83 44.27 15.65
N PRO A 415 7.01 45.13 14.62
CA PRO A 415 8.30 45.36 13.98
C PRO A 415 9.42 45.74 14.96
N GLY A 416 10.63 45.24 14.73
CA GLY A 416 11.80 45.50 15.56
C GLY A 416 11.90 44.63 16.83
N LYS A 417 10.85 43.89 17.19
CA LYS A 417 10.91 42.89 18.26
C LYS A 417 11.71 41.65 17.85
N HIS A 418 12.12 40.88 18.85
CA HIS A 418 13.01 39.73 18.67
C HIS A 418 12.26 38.40 18.81
N LEU A 419 12.20 37.65 17.72
CA LEU A 419 11.62 36.31 17.62
C LEU A 419 12.71 35.24 17.66
N GLY A 420 12.58 34.29 18.59
CA GLY A 420 13.24 32.99 18.54
C GLY A 420 12.39 31.97 17.79
N VAL A 421 13.01 31.18 16.92
CA VAL A 421 12.36 30.03 16.27
C VAL A 421 13.08 28.76 16.73
N ALA A 422 12.43 27.99 17.60
CA ALA A 422 12.99 26.73 18.09
C ALA A 422 12.65 25.58 17.13
N GLY A 423 13.70 24.93 16.62
CA GLY A 423 13.62 23.92 15.57
C GLY A 423 13.60 24.53 14.17
N LEU A 424 14.43 23.98 13.27
CA LEU A 424 14.50 24.39 11.87
C LEU A 424 14.14 23.23 10.95
N GLY A 425 12.83 23.00 10.83
CA GLY A 425 12.21 22.00 9.95
C GLY A 425 11.09 22.60 9.12
N GLY A 426 10.04 21.80 8.88
CA GLY A 426 8.90 22.19 8.04
C GLY A 426 8.14 23.43 8.52
N LEU A 427 7.91 23.60 9.83
CA LEU A 427 7.27 24.80 10.39
C LEU A 427 8.31 25.92 10.62
N GLY A 428 9.45 25.56 11.21
CA GLY A 428 10.50 26.52 11.57
C GLY A 428 10.99 27.38 10.40
N HIS A 429 11.22 26.78 9.21
CA HIS A 429 11.69 27.58 8.07
C HIS A 429 10.63 28.59 7.58
N VAL A 430 9.33 28.26 7.66
CA VAL A 430 8.24 29.19 7.33
C VAL A 430 8.11 30.27 8.41
N ALA A 431 8.27 29.91 9.69
CA ALA A 431 8.27 30.86 10.79
C ALA A 431 9.39 31.91 10.65
N VAL A 432 10.59 31.51 10.19
CA VAL A 432 11.67 32.45 9.89
C VAL A 432 11.23 33.43 8.79
N LYS A 433 10.72 32.93 7.66
CA LYS A 433 10.29 33.78 6.53
C LYS A 433 9.19 34.76 6.93
N LEU A 434 8.18 34.31 7.68
CA LEU A 434 7.11 35.18 8.19
C LEU A 434 7.65 36.21 9.19
N GLY A 435 8.51 35.80 10.12
CA GLY A 435 9.12 36.72 11.08
C GLY A 435 9.92 37.83 10.40
N LYS A 436 10.67 37.51 9.34
CA LYS A 436 11.37 38.51 8.52
C LYS A 436 10.40 39.42 7.77
N ALA A 437 9.30 38.89 7.24
CA ALA A 437 8.27 39.70 6.58
C ALA A 437 7.56 40.67 7.54
N PHE A 438 7.39 40.28 8.81
CA PHE A 438 6.93 41.17 9.88
C PHE A 438 8.00 42.15 10.39
N ARG A 439 9.21 42.14 9.81
CA ARG A 439 10.35 42.97 10.19
C ARG A 439 10.80 42.73 11.64
N LEU A 440 10.73 41.49 12.09
CA LEU A 440 11.29 41.06 13.36
C LEU A 440 12.79 40.79 13.19
N LYS A 441 13.54 40.92 14.29
CA LYS A 441 14.84 40.25 14.42
C LYS A 441 14.55 38.78 14.67
N VAL A 442 15.14 37.88 13.89
CA VAL A 442 14.86 36.44 13.96
C VAL A 442 16.14 35.69 14.33
N THR A 443 16.08 34.94 15.44
CA THR A 443 17.12 34.00 15.86
C THR A 443 16.60 32.57 15.73
N VAL A 444 17.31 31.72 14.99
CA VAL A 444 17.00 30.28 14.95
C VAL A 444 17.70 29.58 16.11
N ILE A 445 16.96 28.76 16.85
CA ILE A 445 17.43 28.00 18.01
C ILE A 445 17.42 26.52 17.64
N SER A 446 18.58 25.87 17.66
CA SER A 446 18.73 24.50 17.14
C SER A 446 19.79 23.70 17.91
N SER A 447 19.62 22.38 17.97
CA SER A 447 20.64 21.45 18.43
C SER A 447 21.66 21.05 17.35
N SER A 448 21.40 21.45 16.11
CA SER A 448 22.13 21.02 14.90
C SER A 448 22.91 22.19 14.30
N PRO A 449 24.20 22.37 14.65
CA PRO A 449 25.01 23.52 14.21
C PRO A 449 25.18 23.61 12.70
N HIS A 450 25.16 22.48 11.98
CA HIS A 450 25.27 22.46 10.52
C HIS A 450 24.12 23.18 9.79
N LYS A 451 23.02 23.52 10.48
CA LYS A 451 21.90 24.29 9.91
C LYS A 451 22.11 25.81 9.94
N GLU A 452 23.16 26.30 10.58
CA GLU A 452 23.43 27.74 10.75
C GLU A 452 23.57 28.48 9.41
N ALA A 453 24.44 27.97 8.53
CA ALA A 453 24.67 28.59 7.23
C ALA A 453 23.39 28.69 6.39
N GLU A 454 22.50 27.69 6.51
CA GLU A 454 21.22 27.69 5.80
C GLU A 454 20.21 28.66 6.44
N ALA A 455 20.14 28.69 7.78
CA ALA A 455 19.29 29.64 8.50
C ALA A 455 19.62 31.09 8.13
N ILE A 456 20.90 31.45 8.13
CA ILE A 456 21.35 32.83 7.88
C ILE A 456 21.29 33.15 6.39
N ASN A 457 22.00 32.39 5.56
CA ASN A 457 22.24 32.80 4.17
C ASN A 457 21.05 32.52 3.25
N ARG A 458 20.25 31.50 3.54
CA ARG A 458 19.12 31.08 2.69
C ARG A 458 17.78 31.57 3.20
N LEU A 459 17.52 31.44 4.50
CA LEU A 459 16.24 31.84 5.10
C LEU A 459 16.23 33.29 5.62
N GLY A 460 17.40 33.91 5.77
CA GLY A 460 17.51 35.30 6.20
C GLY A 460 17.37 35.52 7.70
N ALA A 461 17.63 34.51 8.53
CA ALA A 461 17.72 34.70 9.98
C ALA A 461 18.88 35.65 10.34
N ASP A 462 18.69 36.50 11.35
CA ASP A 462 19.70 37.46 11.78
C ASP A 462 20.77 36.82 12.69
N SER A 463 20.43 35.72 13.35
CA SER A 463 21.32 35.00 14.25
C SER A 463 20.94 33.53 14.35
N PHE A 464 21.90 32.71 14.78
CA PHE A 464 21.70 31.30 15.04
C PHE A 464 22.24 30.98 16.44
N LEU A 465 21.53 30.13 17.16
CA LEU A 465 21.88 29.75 18.52
C LEU A 465 21.90 28.23 18.64
N VAL A 466 23.05 27.69 19.07
CA VAL A 466 23.22 26.26 19.32
C VAL A 466 22.83 25.92 20.75
N THR A 467 21.77 25.14 20.95
CA THR A 467 21.26 24.80 22.30
C THR A 467 22.23 24.00 23.16
N ARG A 468 23.21 23.34 22.53
CA ARG A 468 24.27 22.58 23.19
C ARG A 468 25.49 23.42 23.57
N ASP A 469 25.54 24.69 23.16
CA ASP A 469 26.61 25.62 23.52
C ASP A 469 26.16 26.48 24.72
N PRO A 470 26.66 26.21 25.94
CA PRO A 470 26.24 26.94 27.13
C PRO A 470 26.62 28.42 27.10
N ALA A 471 27.71 28.79 26.40
CA ALA A 471 28.16 30.17 26.32
C ALA A 471 27.21 31.00 25.45
N GLN A 472 26.80 30.47 24.30
CA GLN A 472 25.78 31.10 23.44
C GLN A 472 24.44 31.23 24.16
N MET A 473 23.96 30.14 24.79
CA MET A 473 22.72 30.14 25.56
C MET A 473 22.74 31.20 26.68
N LYS A 474 23.86 31.31 27.41
CA LYS A 474 24.03 32.29 28.49
C LYS A 474 24.03 33.72 27.96
N ALA A 475 24.70 33.98 26.84
CA ALA A 475 24.76 35.31 26.23
C ALA A 475 23.40 35.80 25.71
N ALA A 476 22.50 34.89 25.36
CA ALA A 476 21.18 35.20 24.83
C ALA A 476 20.05 35.23 25.89
N LEU A 477 20.36 35.08 27.17
CA LEU A 477 19.37 35.14 28.25
C LEU A 477 18.62 36.47 28.25
N GLY A 478 17.29 36.41 28.34
CA GLY A 478 16.45 37.61 28.41
C GLY A 478 16.51 38.52 27.18
N THR A 479 16.83 37.99 26.00
CA THR A 479 16.97 38.80 24.77
C THR A 479 15.79 38.74 23.81
N MET A 480 14.91 37.74 23.93
CA MET A 480 13.84 37.48 22.98
C MET A 480 12.49 37.95 23.53
N ASP A 481 11.69 38.62 22.70
CA ASP A 481 10.32 39.00 23.03
C ASP A 481 9.37 37.80 22.84
N TYR A 482 9.64 36.99 21.81
CA TYR A 482 8.78 35.91 21.35
C TYR A 482 9.61 34.64 21.07
N ILE A 483 9.03 33.47 21.29
CA ILE A 483 9.53 32.19 20.79
C ILE A 483 8.37 31.42 20.16
N ILE A 484 8.55 30.97 18.92
CA ILE A 484 7.71 29.93 18.29
C ILE A 484 8.48 28.62 18.40
N ASP A 485 7.90 27.65 19.11
CA ASP A 485 8.47 26.32 19.28
C ASP A 485 7.84 25.31 18.33
N THR A 486 8.64 24.86 17.36
CA THR A 486 8.26 23.95 16.29
C THR A 486 8.81 22.53 16.46
N VAL A 487 9.42 22.23 17.61
CA VAL A 487 10.07 20.95 17.86
C VAL A 487 9.03 19.86 18.11
N SER A 488 8.97 18.86 17.23
CA SER A 488 8.04 17.71 17.33
C SER A 488 8.54 16.57 18.24
N ALA A 489 9.70 16.72 18.87
CA ALA A 489 10.27 15.77 19.80
C ALA A 489 10.24 16.30 21.24
N VAL A 490 10.26 15.41 22.23
CA VAL A 490 10.37 15.79 23.64
C VAL A 490 11.67 16.54 23.88
N HIS A 491 11.58 17.72 24.49
CA HIS A 491 12.71 18.58 24.77
C HIS A 491 12.43 19.49 25.99
N PRO A 492 13.46 20.00 26.69
CA PRO A 492 13.25 20.83 27.88
C PRO A 492 12.81 22.26 27.50
N LEU A 493 11.78 22.77 28.16
CA LEU A 493 11.31 24.16 27.99
C LEU A 493 12.14 25.19 28.78
N ALA A 494 12.80 24.78 29.87
CA ALA A 494 13.55 25.68 30.75
C ALA A 494 14.59 26.55 30.01
N PRO A 495 15.43 26.00 29.10
CA PRO A 495 16.39 26.80 28.35
C PRO A 495 15.72 27.84 27.46
N LEU A 496 14.61 27.49 26.79
CA LEU A 496 13.86 28.41 25.93
C LEU A 496 13.22 29.53 26.75
N LEU A 497 12.62 29.20 27.90
CA LEU A 497 12.08 30.19 28.81
C LEU A 497 13.16 31.14 29.31
N GLY A 498 14.40 30.70 29.53
CA GLY A 498 15.52 31.55 29.91
C GLY A 498 15.88 32.63 28.87
N LEU A 499 15.65 32.36 27.58
CA LEU A 499 15.94 33.29 26.48
C LEU A 499 14.93 34.45 26.40
N LEU A 500 13.73 34.28 26.97
CA LEU A 500 12.68 35.29 26.95
C LEU A 500 12.94 36.46 27.92
N LYS A 501 12.63 37.67 27.46
CA LYS A 501 12.48 38.91 28.26
C LYS A 501 11.35 38.82 29.28
N LEU A 502 11.26 39.83 30.15
CA LEU A 502 10.06 40.11 30.93
C LEU A 502 8.84 40.24 29.99
N ASN A 503 7.73 39.57 30.32
CA ASN A 503 6.50 39.48 29.49
C ASN A 503 6.67 38.70 28.17
N GLY A 504 7.78 37.98 28.00
CA GLY A 504 8.02 37.21 26.79
C GLY A 504 7.00 36.08 26.61
N LYS A 505 6.77 35.70 25.34
CA LYS A 505 5.77 34.70 24.97
C LYS A 505 6.44 33.52 24.28
N LEU A 506 6.26 32.31 24.80
CA LEU A 506 6.62 31.06 24.13
C LEU A 506 5.33 30.39 23.66
N VAL A 507 5.21 30.15 22.36
CA VAL A 507 4.04 29.47 21.79
C VAL A 507 4.47 28.17 21.15
N THR A 508 3.91 27.06 21.63
CA THR A 508 4.21 25.72 21.13
C THR A 508 3.25 25.34 20.02
N VAL A 509 3.79 24.90 18.89
CA VAL A 509 3.05 24.33 17.76
C VAL A 509 3.56 22.94 17.37
N GLY A 510 4.66 22.48 17.98
CA GLY A 510 5.11 21.10 17.90
C GLY A 510 4.26 20.17 18.79
N LEU A 511 3.94 18.97 18.29
CA LEU A 511 3.14 17.97 19.00
C LEU A 511 3.99 16.71 19.28
N PRO A 512 4.79 16.68 20.36
CA PRO A 512 5.54 15.50 20.75
C PRO A 512 4.63 14.36 21.22
N ASP A 513 5.13 13.13 21.13
CA ASP A 513 4.43 11.90 21.55
C ASP A 513 4.25 11.77 23.08
N ARG A 514 4.96 12.61 23.86
CA ARG A 514 4.90 12.65 25.32
C ARG A 514 4.84 14.09 25.84
N PRO A 515 4.25 14.33 27.03
CA PRO A 515 4.17 15.66 27.62
C PRO A 515 5.54 16.31 27.85
N LEU A 516 5.57 17.65 27.73
CA LEU A 516 6.72 18.47 28.10
C LEU A 516 6.64 18.88 29.58
N GLU A 517 7.80 19.08 30.21
CA GLU A 517 7.88 19.61 31.58
C GLU A 517 7.88 21.15 31.56
N LEU A 518 6.98 21.76 32.33
CA LEU A 518 6.84 23.21 32.42
C LEU A 518 7.41 23.74 33.76
N PRO A 519 8.59 24.40 33.75
CA PRO A 519 9.17 24.96 34.98
C PRO A 519 8.46 26.26 35.35
N ILE A 520 7.87 26.31 36.55
CA ILE A 520 7.04 27.43 36.99
C ILE A 520 7.85 28.66 37.42
N PHE A 521 9.02 28.47 38.04
CA PHE A 521 9.84 29.59 38.54
C PHE A 521 10.22 30.61 37.45
N PRO A 522 10.75 30.20 36.28
CA PRO A 522 11.03 31.13 35.17
C PRO A 522 9.80 31.89 34.67
N LEU A 523 8.60 31.28 34.74
CA LEU A 523 7.35 31.93 34.34
C LEU A 523 6.97 33.04 35.30
N VAL A 524 6.95 32.74 36.61
CA VAL A 524 6.56 33.69 37.66
C VAL A 524 7.54 34.86 37.73
N LEU A 525 8.85 34.58 37.78
CA LEU A 525 9.87 35.63 37.88
C LEU A 525 9.91 36.54 36.65
N GLY A 526 9.62 36.00 35.46
CA GLY A 526 9.64 36.75 34.21
C GLY A 526 8.28 37.25 33.73
N ARG A 527 7.19 37.02 34.47
CA ARG A 527 5.80 37.22 34.02
C ARG A 527 5.59 36.71 32.58
N LYS A 528 6.14 35.54 32.27
CA LYS A 528 6.19 34.96 30.91
C LYS A 528 4.90 34.19 30.62
N LEU A 529 4.57 34.11 29.34
CA LEU A 529 3.43 33.34 28.85
C LEU A 529 3.93 32.10 28.10
N VAL A 530 3.28 30.96 28.37
CA VAL A 530 3.36 29.77 27.53
C VAL A 530 1.98 29.49 26.98
N GLY A 531 1.87 29.41 25.65
CA GLY A 531 0.62 29.18 24.94
C GLY A 531 0.75 28.05 23.92
N GLY A 532 -0.39 27.55 23.47
CA GLY A 532 -0.50 26.65 22.32
C GLY A 532 -1.29 27.31 21.19
N SER A 533 -1.17 26.75 19.99
CA SER A 533 -1.98 27.10 18.84
C SER A 533 -2.06 25.90 17.89
N ASP A 534 -3.24 25.66 17.35
CA ASP A 534 -3.49 24.58 16.39
C ASP A 534 -4.04 25.18 15.09
N ILE A 535 -3.30 25.03 14.00
CA ILE A 535 -3.63 25.48 12.65
C ILE A 535 -4.14 26.94 12.60
N GLY A 536 -5.27 27.21 11.95
CA GLY A 536 -5.99 28.48 11.99
C GLY A 536 -7.35 28.34 11.31
N GLY A 537 -8.24 29.31 11.54
CA GLY A 537 -9.57 29.33 10.93
C GLY A 537 -9.52 29.61 9.43
N MET A 538 -10.63 29.40 8.72
CA MET A 538 -10.65 29.54 7.25
C MET A 538 -10.33 30.98 6.80
N LYS A 539 -10.86 31.97 7.52
CA LYS A 539 -10.60 33.39 7.26
C LYS A 539 -9.13 33.76 7.47
N GLU A 540 -8.55 33.31 8.58
CA GLU A 540 -7.14 33.58 8.89
C GLU A 540 -6.20 32.85 7.91
N THR A 541 -6.59 31.66 7.44
CA THR A 541 -5.83 30.94 6.41
C THR A 541 -5.83 31.70 5.08
N GLN A 542 -6.96 32.30 4.68
CA GLN A 542 -7.00 33.16 3.49
C GLN A 542 -6.13 34.42 3.68
N GLU A 543 -6.20 35.08 4.85
CA GLU A 543 -5.34 36.22 5.17
C GLU A 543 -3.85 35.86 5.07
N MET A 544 -3.47 34.69 5.59
CA MET A 544 -2.10 34.19 5.54
C MET A 544 -1.64 33.94 4.10
N LEU A 545 -2.46 33.32 3.24
CA LEU A 545 -2.14 33.11 1.83
C LEU A 545 -1.94 34.44 1.10
N ASP A 546 -2.85 35.39 1.32
CA ASP A 546 -2.79 36.72 0.71
C ASP A 546 -1.54 37.49 1.18
N PHE A 547 -1.20 37.40 2.47
CA PHE A 547 0.04 37.95 3.02
C PHE A 547 1.27 37.31 2.39
N CYS A 548 1.33 35.98 2.31
CA CYS A 548 2.44 35.27 1.71
C CYS A 548 2.61 35.64 0.23
N ALA A 549 1.51 35.72 -0.51
CA ALA A 549 1.49 36.17 -1.90
C ALA A 549 2.02 37.61 -2.05
N LYS A 550 1.58 38.54 -1.20
CA LYS A 550 2.04 39.94 -1.22
C LYS A 550 3.55 40.06 -0.94
N HIS A 551 4.08 39.20 -0.07
CA HIS A 551 5.47 39.23 0.38
C HIS A 551 6.38 38.20 -0.32
N ASN A 552 5.88 37.51 -1.35
CA ASN A 552 6.58 36.45 -2.07
C ASN A 552 7.15 35.35 -1.15
N ILE A 553 6.36 34.94 -0.16
CA ILE A 553 6.72 33.89 0.80
C ILE A 553 6.17 32.57 0.29
N THR A 554 7.07 31.61 0.05
CA THR A 554 6.76 30.22 -0.25
C THR A 554 7.53 29.28 0.68
N ALA A 555 7.15 28.02 0.73
CA ALA A 555 7.96 26.98 1.37
C ALA A 555 9.15 26.59 0.47
N ASP A 556 10.23 26.17 1.10
CA ASP A 556 11.35 25.56 0.38
C ASP A 556 11.07 24.05 0.24
N ILE A 557 10.94 23.60 -1.01
CA ILE A 557 10.40 22.27 -1.31
C ILE A 557 11.38 21.37 -2.07
N GLU A 558 11.22 20.07 -1.84
CA GLU A 558 11.67 19.00 -2.72
C GLU A 558 10.45 18.37 -3.39
N LEU A 559 10.32 18.52 -4.71
CA LEU A 559 9.23 17.94 -5.47
C LEU A 559 9.47 16.44 -5.68
N ILE A 560 8.47 15.61 -5.42
CA ILE A 560 8.51 14.15 -5.58
C ILE A 560 7.35 13.65 -6.42
N LYS A 561 7.50 12.46 -7.01
CA LYS A 561 6.37 11.74 -7.61
C LYS A 561 5.68 10.88 -6.57
N MET A 562 4.43 10.50 -6.83
CA MET A 562 3.68 9.60 -5.94
C MET A 562 4.41 8.26 -5.73
N ASP A 563 5.07 7.73 -6.76
CA ASP A 563 5.84 6.48 -6.66
C ASP A 563 7.01 6.56 -5.64
N ASP A 564 7.50 7.76 -5.33
CA ASP A 564 8.60 8.00 -4.38
C ASP A 564 8.12 8.23 -2.93
N ILE A 565 6.81 8.23 -2.66
CA ILE A 565 6.23 8.67 -1.38
C ILE A 565 6.77 7.90 -0.17
N ASN A 566 6.93 6.58 -0.26
CA ASN A 566 7.45 5.76 0.85
C ASN A 566 8.89 6.14 1.19
N LYS A 567 9.72 6.40 0.18
CA LYS A 567 11.10 6.86 0.37
C LYS A 567 11.13 8.27 0.97
N ALA A 568 10.20 9.13 0.56
CA ALA A 568 10.05 10.46 1.15
C ALA A 568 9.68 10.38 2.65
N PHE A 569 8.80 9.45 3.05
CA PHE A 569 8.48 9.22 4.46
C PHE A 569 9.68 8.70 5.27
N GLU A 570 10.47 7.79 4.72
CA GLU A 570 11.71 7.32 5.37
C GLU A 570 12.70 8.47 5.60
N ARG A 571 12.84 9.38 4.62
CA ARG A 571 13.69 10.57 4.72
C ARG A 571 13.12 11.58 5.71
N LEU A 572 11.80 11.83 5.66
CA LEU A 572 11.11 12.74 6.57
C LEU A 572 11.28 12.31 8.03
N ALA A 573 11.15 11.02 8.32
CA ALA A 573 11.37 10.44 9.65
C ALA A 573 12.80 10.68 10.18
N LYS A 574 13.77 10.84 9.29
CA LYS A 574 15.18 11.14 9.61
C LYS A 574 15.50 12.63 9.55
N SER A 575 14.48 13.49 9.35
CA SER A 575 14.65 14.92 9.09
C SER A 575 15.57 15.22 7.88
N ASP A 576 15.63 14.31 6.91
CA ASP A 576 16.42 14.42 5.67
C ASP A 576 15.60 15.06 4.55
N VAL A 577 15.24 16.33 4.73
CA VAL A 577 14.53 17.14 3.74
C VAL A 577 14.84 18.61 3.94
N ARG A 578 14.98 19.38 2.85
CA ARG A 578 15.21 20.83 2.89
C ARG A 578 14.11 21.60 2.13
N TYR A 579 12.98 21.92 2.73
CA TYR A 579 12.52 21.66 4.10
C TYR A 579 11.16 20.93 4.14
N ARG A 580 10.52 20.76 2.99
CA ARG A 580 9.22 20.11 2.80
C ARG A 580 9.26 19.24 1.56
N PHE A 581 8.58 18.10 1.58
CA PHE A 581 8.26 17.38 0.35
C PHE A 581 6.92 17.87 -0.18
N VAL A 582 6.79 17.92 -1.51
CA VAL A 582 5.53 18.13 -2.20
C VAL A 582 5.39 17.08 -3.28
N ILE A 583 4.25 16.40 -3.31
CA ILE A 583 3.91 15.42 -4.34
C ILE A 583 3.36 16.17 -5.54
N ASP A 584 3.96 15.96 -6.71
CA ASP A 584 3.38 16.32 -8.00
C ASP A 584 2.31 15.29 -8.39
N VAL A 585 1.16 15.42 -7.75
CA VAL A 585 0.01 14.52 -7.93
C VAL A 585 -0.48 14.56 -9.37
N GLY A 586 -0.61 15.78 -9.91
CA GLY A 586 -1.13 16.06 -11.23
C GLY A 586 -0.36 15.36 -12.36
N ASN A 587 0.95 15.15 -12.19
CA ASN A 587 1.79 14.42 -13.16
C ASN A 587 2.13 12.98 -12.74
N SER A 588 1.82 12.57 -11.51
CA SER A 588 2.09 11.21 -11.02
C SER A 588 0.93 10.26 -11.26
N LEU A 589 -0.29 10.67 -10.91
CA LEU A 589 -1.47 9.80 -10.98
C LEU A 589 -2.17 9.85 -12.35
N SER A 590 -1.89 10.87 -13.16
CA SER A 590 -2.58 11.17 -14.42
C SER A 590 -2.21 10.30 -15.63
N LYS A 591 -1.64 9.10 -15.45
CA LYS A 591 -1.46 8.13 -16.55
C LYS A 591 -2.75 7.35 -16.90
N GLY A 592 -3.89 8.02 -16.78
CA GLY A 592 -5.16 7.71 -17.44
C GLY A 592 -5.66 8.99 -18.12
N PRO A 593 -5.89 9.01 -19.43
CA PRO A 593 -6.19 10.25 -20.14
C PRO A 593 -7.59 10.76 -19.76
N MET A 594 -7.65 11.89 -19.06
CA MET A 594 -8.74 12.84 -19.18
C MET A 594 -8.34 13.90 -20.20
N THR A 595 -8.75 13.74 -21.46
CA THR A 595 -9.26 14.76 -22.42
C THR A 595 -9.09 14.32 -23.88
N SER A 596 -9.94 14.90 -24.73
CA SER A 596 -10.23 14.63 -26.16
C SER A 596 -9.04 14.86 -27.11
N PRO A 597 -9.13 14.40 -28.39
CA PRO A 597 -7.97 14.03 -29.19
C PRO A 597 -7.32 15.22 -29.90
N ARG A 598 -5.98 15.24 -29.93
CA ARG A 598 -5.23 15.75 -31.09
C ARG A 598 -4.09 14.80 -31.44
N ILE A 599 -4.12 14.39 -32.70
CA ILE A 599 -3.15 13.55 -33.40
C ILE A 599 -1.83 14.32 -33.57
N SER A 600 -0.70 13.68 -33.27
CA SER A 600 0.50 13.60 -34.13
C SER A 600 1.75 13.15 -33.34
N GLY A 601 2.61 12.35 -33.98
CA GLY A 601 4.03 12.29 -33.62
C GLY A 601 4.56 10.94 -33.14
N ILE A 602 5.10 10.18 -34.10
CA ILE A 602 5.95 8.99 -33.92
C ILE A 602 7.30 9.39 -33.29
N ALA A 603 7.80 8.64 -32.30
CA ALA A 603 9.24 8.37 -32.15
C ALA A 603 9.51 7.21 -31.17
N SER A 604 10.34 6.27 -31.64
CA SER A 604 10.93 5.13 -30.92
C SER A 604 11.90 5.54 -29.83
N LEU A 605 12.14 4.68 -28.83
CA LEU A 605 13.47 4.50 -28.23
C LEU A 605 13.56 3.20 -27.41
N THR A 606 14.20 2.21 -28.01
CA THR A 606 14.92 1.11 -27.38
C THR A 606 16.21 1.61 -26.74
N GLU A 607 16.40 1.39 -25.44
CA GLU A 607 17.68 1.06 -24.77
C GLU A 607 17.50 1.24 -23.25
N PHE A 608 17.80 0.19 -22.47
CA PHE A 608 18.58 0.25 -21.23
C PHE A 608 18.63 -1.16 -20.62
N THR A 609 19.62 -1.94 -21.06
CA THR A 609 20.16 -3.06 -20.29
C THR A 609 21.31 -2.56 -19.40
N LYS A 610 21.52 -3.28 -18.29
CA LYS A 610 22.68 -3.26 -17.37
C LYS A 610 22.73 -2.13 -16.33
N ARG A 611 22.52 -2.52 -15.07
CA ARG A 611 23.46 -2.30 -13.96
C ARG A 611 23.02 -3.11 -12.73
N GLY A 612 23.87 -4.06 -12.33
CA GLY A 612 23.74 -4.75 -11.06
C GLY A 612 24.15 -3.84 -9.90
N PHE A 613 23.42 -3.93 -8.79
CA PHE A 613 23.84 -3.39 -7.50
C PHE A 613 23.34 -4.32 -6.38
N SER A 614 24.29 -4.82 -5.60
CA SER A 614 24.05 -5.52 -4.33
C SER A 614 23.44 -4.53 -3.33
N ARG A 615 22.34 -4.90 -2.65
CA ARG A 615 21.76 -4.15 -1.54
C ARG A 615 21.67 -5.03 -0.30
N GLN A 616 22.42 -4.66 0.74
CA GLN A 616 22.12 -4.99 2.12
C GLN A 616 20.91 -4.15 2.57
N THR A 617 19.91 -4.79 3.17
CA THR A 617 18.75 -4.11 3.75
C THR A 617 18.57 -4.55 5.20
N ASN A 618 18.86 -3.65 6.14
CA ASN A 618 18.39 -3.76 7.52
C ASN A 618 16.96 -3.19 7.56
N LEU A 619 15.97 -4.08 7.67
CA LEU A 619 14.56 -3.74 7.83
C LEU A 619 14.02 -4.51 9.06
N ILE A 620 13.18 -3.85 9.85
CA ILE A 620 12.25 -4.52 10.77
C ILE A 620 11.06 -4.93 9.89
N LEU A 621 10.80 -6.23 9.78
CA LEU A 621 9.96 -6.81 8.70
C LEU A 621 8.54 -7.16 9.18
N PRO A 622 7.49 -6.98 8.35
CA PRO A 622 6.08 -7.25 8.69
C PRO A 622 5.76 -8.76 8.83
N PRO A 623 4.59 -9.15 9.37
CA PRO A 623 4.31 -10.52 9.85
C PRO A 623 4.09 -11.60 8.77
N ALA A 624 4.27 -11.30 7.48
CA ALA A 624 3.94 -12.21 6.39
C ALA A 624 5.17 -12.75 5.66
N LYS A 625 5.17 -14.09 5.46
CA LYS A 625 6.12 -14.95 4.72
C LYS A 625 7.21 -14.22 3.92
N GLN A 626 8.48 -14.41 4.29
CA GLN A 626 9.62 -14.03 3.46
C GLN A 626 10.53 -15.23 3.15
N ASN A 627 10.82 -15.42 1.86
CA ASN A 627 12.03 -16.13 1.43
C ASN A 627 13.18 -15.14 1.55
N LEU A 628 14.08 -15.38 2.50
CA LEU A 628 15.17 -14.46 2.80
C LEU A 628 16.43 -14.98 2.11
N GLY A 629 16.58 -14.64 0.83
CA GLY A 629 17.81 -14.92 0.06
C GLY A 629 17.69 -15.94 -1.08
N TYR A 630 18.76 -16.00 -1.88
CA TYR A 630 18.92 -16.84 -3.08
C TYR A 630 18.75 -18.33 -2.77
N GLU A 631 18.13 -19.07 -3.69
CA GLU A 631 18.22 -20.54 -3.68
C GLU A 631 19.69 -20.94 -3.80
N TYR A 632 20.17 -21.82 -2.91
CA TYR A 632 21.55 -22.31 -2.89
C TYR A 632 21.59 -23.82 -2.95
N SER A 633 22.59 -24.38 -3.66
CA SER A 633 22.72 -25.82 -3.88
C SER A 633 24.07 -26.39 -3.44
N SER A 634 24.99 -25.54 -2.96
CA SER A 634 26.35 -25.93 -2.54
C SER A 634 26.99 -24.88 -1.63
N GLY A 635 28.06 -25.27 -0.93
CA GLY A 635 28.83 -24.41 -0.03
C GLY A 635 28.25 -24.32 1.38
N VAL A 636 28.88 -23.50 2.23
CA VAL A 636 28.45 -23.25 3.61
C VAL A 636 27.70 -21.94 3.69
N TRP A 637 26.46 -22.00 4.17
CA TRP A 637 25.57 -20.84 4.27
C TRP A 637 25.15 -20.60 5.70
N GLN A 638 24.99 -19.34 6.06
CA GLN A 638 24.66 -18.90 7.40
C GLN A 638 23.49 -17.92 7.34
N PHE A 639 22.45 -18.18 8.13
CA PHE A 639 21.45 -17.20 8.52
C PHE A 639 21.79 -16.67 9.90
N GLU A 640 21.65 -15.37 10.11
CA GLU A 640 21.84 -14.70 11.39
C GLU A 640 20.78 -13.61 11.55
N GLY A 641 20.17 -13.47 12.73
CA GLY A 641 19.21 -12.40 13.01
C GLY A 641 18.59 -12.50 14.39
N TYR A 642 17.91 -11.44 14.84
CA TYR A 642 17.18 -11.46 16.11
C TYR A 642 15.71 -11.80 15.89
N GLY A 643 15.20 -12.79 16.63
CA GLY A 643 13.79 -13.18 16.64
C GLY A 643 13.10 -12.77 17.94
N TYR A 644 11.82 -12.44 17.87
CA TYR A 644 10.94 -12.18 19.02
C TYR A 644 9.61 -12.89 18.79
N VAL A 645 9.11 -13.56 19.83
CA VAL A 645 7.83 -14.30 19.77
C VAL A 645 6.91 -13.76 20.87
N PRO A 646 5.77 -13.15 20.53
CA PRO A 646 4.82 -12.67 21.53
C PRO A 646 4.20 -13.81 22.34
N HIS A 647 3.84 -13.52 23.59
CA HIS A 647 3.11 -14.46 24.43
C HIS A 647 1.87 -15.04 23.73
N GLY A 648 1.62 -16.32 23.96
CA GLY A 648 0.49 -17.02 23.39
C GLY A 648 0.73 -17.57 21.99
N THR A 649 1.89 -17.33 21.35
CA THR A 649 2.24 -17.93 20.06
C THR A 649 2.70 -19.37 20.19
N SER A 650 1.86 -20.33 19.80
CA SER A 650 2.11 -21.78 19.96
C SER A 650 1.63 -22.56 18.73
N GLY A 651 2.27 -23.68 18.42
CA GLY A 651 1.91 -24.56 17.31
C GLY A 651 2.50 -24.15 15.96
N VAL A 652 3.32 -23.09 15.92
CA VAL A 652 3.81 -22.49 14.67
C VAL A 652 5.30 -22.76 14.44
N CYS A 653 5.71 -22.83 13.18
CA CYS A 653 7.11 -22.73 12.79
C CYS A 653 7.49 -21.25 12.68
N ILE A 654 8.67 -20.87 13.19
CA ILE A 654 9.17 -19.49 13.11
C ILE A 654 10.42 -19.34 12.22
N MET A 655 11.14 -20.43 11.97
CA MET A 655 12.33 -20.48 11.11
C MET A 655 12.46 -21.85 10.44
N GLN A 656 12.80 -21.85 9.15
CA GLN A 656 12.95 -23.06 8.35
C GLN A 656 14.16 -22.94 7.41
N VAL A 657 14.89 -24.04 7.23
CA VAL A 657 15.72 -24.26 6.02
C VAL A 657 14.92 -25.17 5.11
N PHE A 658 14.41 -24.61 4.02
CA PHE A 658 13.55 -25.32 3.07
C PHE A 658 14.40 -26.01 2.01
N GLY A 659 14.04 -27.23 1.61
CA GLY A 659 14.69 -27.98 0.53
C GLY A 659 13.68 -28.34 -0.57
N ALA A 660 13.98 -28.08 -1.84
CA ALA A 660 12.94 -27.98 -2.87
C ALA A 660 12.34 -29.30 -3.42
N ASN A 661 12.77 -30.50 -3.01
CA ASN A 661 12.29 -31.78 -3.57
C ASN A 661 11.95 -32.87 -2.51
N PRO A 662 10.92 -33.72 -2.74
CA PRO A 662 10.58 -34.89 -1.89
C PRO A 662 11.72 -35.95 -1.84
N PRO A 663 11.75 -36.86 -0.83
CA PRO A 663 10.73 -37.09 0.20
C PRO A 663 10.82 -36.15 1.42
N HIS A 664 11.82 -35.26 1.48
CA HIS A 664 12.02 -34.35 2.61
C HIS A 664 12.15 -32.90 2.15
N ALA A 665 11.01 -32.20 2.07
CA ALA A 665 10.93 -30.80 1.66
C ALA A 665 11.55 -29.78 2.66
N THR A 666 12.21 -30.25 3.73
CA THR A 666 12.68 -29.39 4.81
C THR A 666 13.94 -29.96 5.47
N THR A 667 14.97 -29.13 5.53
CA THR A 667 16.28 -29.43 6.14
C THR A 667 16.31 -29.11 7.62
N LEU A 668 15.66 -28.01 8.02
CA LEU A 668 15.54 -27.56 9.41
C LEU A 668 14.16 -26.95 9.64
N MET A 669 13.55 -27.21 10.78
CA MET A 669 12.33 -26.54 11.22
C MET A 669 12.42 -26.21 12.71
N LEU A 670 12.33 -24.93 13.05
CA LEU A 670 12.28 -24.44 14.42
C LEU A 670 10.85 -24.00 14.74
N ARG A 671 10.26 -24.61 15.76
CA ARG A 671 8.85 -24.42 16.15
C ARG A 671 8.73 -23.87 17.55
N VAL A 672 7.64 -23.13 17.78
CA VAL A 672 7.27 -22.67 19.12
C VAL A 672 6.08 -23.49 19.59
N TYR A 673 6.24 -24.18 20.71
CA TYR A 673 5.16 -24.85 21.41
C TYR A 673 5.19 -24.42 22.88
N ASN A 674 4.09 -23.80 23.32
CA ASN A 674 3.87 -23.36 24.71
C ASN A 674 5.07 -22.60 25.27
N GLY A 675 5.60 -21.64 24.50
CA GLY A 675 6.72 -20.79 24.90
C GLY A 675 8.09 -21.42 24.75
N SER A 676 8.19 -22.66 24.25
CA SER A 676 9.47 -23.34 24.02
C SER A 676 9.82 -23.39 22.54
N LEU A 677 11.05 -23.01 22.18
CA LEU A 677 11.61 -23.20 20.85
C LEU A 677 12.12 -24.64 20.72
N MET A 678 11.69 -25.35 19.68
CA MET A 678 11.95 -26.79 19.50
C MET A 678 12.42 -27.08 18.07
N TYR A 679 13.24 -28.12 17.90
CA TYR A 679 13.53 -28.70 16.59
C TYR A 679 12.41 -29.67 16.20
N TYR A 680 11.61 -29.34 15.18
CA TYR A 680 10.38 -30.06 14.83
C TYR A 680 9.47 -30.30 16.07
N ARG A 681 9.18 -31.56 16.41
CA ARG A 681 8.54 -32.01 17.66
C ARG A 681 9.52 -32.77 18.56
N GLY A 682 10.82 -32.57 18.33
CA GLY A 682 11.92 -33.22 19.02
C GLY A 682 12.38 -32.43 20.26
N PRO A 683 13.69 -32.25 20.48
CA PRO A 683 14.19 -31.61 21.70
C PRO A 683 13.79 -30.13 21.80
N VAL A 684 13.54 -29.68 23.03
CA VAL A 684 13.46 -28.27 23.38
C VAL A 684 14.86 -27.68 23.27
N LEU A 685 15.03 -26.68 22.41
CA LEU A 685 16.26 -25.93 22.27
C LEU A 685 16.34 -24.84 23.34
N VAL A 686 15.26 -24.07 23.49
CA VAL A 686 15.19 -22.97 24.46
C VAL A 686 13.79 -22.90 25.08
N PRO A 687 13.63 -23.00 26.41
CA PRO A 687 12.35 -22.77 27.06
C PRO A 687 12.08 -21.27 27.26
N ASN A 688 10.82 -20.90 27.40
CA ASN A 688 10.36 -19.55 27.78
C ASN A 688 10.86 -18.40 26.87
N ILE A 689 10.73 -18.56 25.55
CA ILE A 689 11.16 -17.58 24.55
C ILE A 689 10.21 -16.39 24.39
N TYR A 690 9.06 -16.41 25.06
CA TYR A 690 8.06 -15.36 24.91
C TYR A 690 8.57 -14.01 25.40
N ASP A 691 8.14 -12.98 24.68
CA ASP A 691 8.35 -11.57 24.97
C ASP A 691 9.80 -11.15 25.17
N LYS A 692 10.73 -11.89 24.55
CA LYS A 692 12.16 -11.62 24.59
C LYS A 692 12.76 -11.74 23.20
N TRP A 693 13.73 -10.88 22.91
CA TRP A 693 14.56 -11.02 21.73
C TRP A 693 15.61 -12.09 21.99
N PHE A 694 15.79 -12.99 21.04
CA PHE A 694 16.88 -13.98 21.03
C PHE A 694 17.64 -13.88 19.71
N HIS A 695 18.95 -14.04 19.77
CA HIS A 695 19.82 -14.04 18.60
C HIS A 695 19.88 -15.45 18.01
N LEU A 696 19.38 -15.63 16.79
CA LEU A 696 19.39 -16.91 16.09
C LEU A 696 20.47 -16.91 15.01
N ASN A 697 21.32 -17.93 15.04
CA ASN A 697 22.29 -18.20 13.98
C ASN A 697 22.17 -19.65 13.51
N VAL A 698 21.92 -19.86 12.22
CA VAL A 698 21.77 -21.17 11.60
C VAL A 698 22.82 -21.32 10.50
N ILE A 699 23.69 -22.32 10.62
CA ILE A 699 24.69 -22.65 9.62
C ILE A 699 24.30 -23.95 8.92
N HIS A 700 24.19 -23.92 7.60
CA HIS A 700 23.96 -25.09 6.75
C HIS A 700 25.18 -25.32 5.85
N ASP A 701 25.90 -26.40 6.12
CA ASP A 701 26.96 -26.92 5.25
C ASP A 701 26.36 -27.96 4.30
N VAL A 702 26.19 -27.56 3.05
CA VAL A 702 25.58 -28.43 2.03
C VAL A 702 26.53 -29.58 1.66
N GLY A 703 27.84 -29.35 1.64
CA GLY A 703 28.83 -30.34 1.25
C GLY A 703 29.00 -31.44 2.31
N ALA A 704 29.02 -31.05 3.59
CA ALA A 704 29.08 -31.98 4.71
C ALA A 704 27.70 -32.55 5.10
N ALA A 705 26.60 -32.08 4.49
CA ALA A 705 25.23 -32.38 4.86
C ALA A 705 24.97 -32.17 6.37
N LYS A 706 25.36 -31.02 6.91
CA LYS A 706 25.19 -30.68 8.34
C LYS A 706 24.49 -29.34 8.53
N VAL A 707 23.55 -29.28 9.48
CA VAL A 707 22.95 -28.04 9.96
C VAL A 707 23.28 -27.85 11.44
N LYS A 708 23.75 -26.65 11.79
CA LYS A 708 24.02 -26.21 13.16
C LYS A 708 23.11 -25.04 13.51
N VAL A 709 22.52 -25.06 14.71
CA VAL A 709 21.69 -23.97 15.24
C VAL A 709 22.30 -23.46 16.52
N PHE A 710 22.52 -22.15 16.56
CA PHE A 710 22.99 -21.41 17.70
C PHE A 710 21.91 -20.43 18.15
N ILE A 711 21.69 -20.33 19.47
CA ILE A 711 20.89 -19.28 20.07
C ILE A 711 21.76 -18.52 21.06
N ASP A 712 21.78 -17.19 20.96
CA ASP A 712 22.56 -16.30 21.83
C ASP A 712 24.05 -16.69 21.92
N GLY A 713 24.60 -17.23 20.83
CA GLY A 713 26.00 -17.64 20.71
C GLY A 713 26.30 -19.09 21.13
N TYR A 714 25.35 -19.82 21.72
CA TYR A 714 25.53 -21.20 22.15
C TYR A 714 25.06 -22.18 21.09
N LEU A 715 25.86 -23.22 20.78
CA LEU A 715 25.46 -24.31 19.88
C LEU A 715 24.44 -25.20 20.60
N LEU A 716 23.19 -25.21 20.12
CA LEU A 716 22.10 -25.96 20.75
C LEU A 716 21.64 -27.16 19.92
N LEU A 717 21.93 -27.18 18.62
CA LEU A 717 21.56 -28.30 17.75
C LEU A 717 22.62 -28.50 16.67
N GLN A 718 23.01 -29.75 16.45
CA GLN A 718 23.73 -30.18 15.26
C GLN A 718 23.07 -31.45 14.72
N VAL A 719 22.54 -31.38 13.51
CA VAL A 719 21.81 -32.47 12.86
C VAL A 719 22.28 -32.64 11.43
N ASP A 720 22.03 -33.82 10.86
CA ASP A 720 22.22 -34.05 9.43
C ASP A 720 21.26 -33.19 8.63
N GLY A 721 21.79 -32.46 7.64
CA GLY A 721 21.01 -31.73 6.66
C GLY A 721 20.25 -32.72 5.79
N ARG A 722 18.92 -32.60 5.75
CA ARG A 722 18.04 -33.41 4.90
C ARG A 722 17.44 -32.56 3.77
N GLY A 723 17.10 -33.15 2.63
CA GLY A 723 16.35 -32.45 1.57
C GLY A 723 17.18 -32.06 0.33
N GLY A 724 16.45 -31.73 -0.73
CA GLY A 724 16.85 -31.79 -2.15
C GLY A 724 18.00 -30.91 -2.66
N THR A 725 18.11 -30.81 -3.99
CA THR A 725 19.24 -30.20 -4.72
C THR A 725 19.35 -28.67 -4.60
N THR A 726 18.36 -28.01 -3.98
CA THR A 726 18.36 -26.57 -3.72
C THR A 726 17.68 -26.27 -2.37
N HIS A 727 18.21 -25.28 -1.67
CA HIS A 727 17.84 -24.87 -0.33
C HIS A 727 17.60 -23.36 -0.22
N SER A 728 16.82 -22.93 0.77
CA SER A 728 16.65 -21.51 1.12
C SER A 728 16.30 -21.32 2.60
N PHE A 729 16.67 -20.17 3.18
CA PHE A 729 16.27 -19.79 4.53
C PHE A 729 14.93 -19.05 4.52
N LYS A 730 14.08 -19.35 5.50
CA LYS A 730 12.78 -18.70 5.70
C LYS A 730 12.58 -18.40 7.18
N CYS A 731 12.17 -17.19 7.53
CA CYS A 731 11.75 -16.85 8.88
C CYS A 731 10.43 -16.06 8.86
N GLY A 732 9.67 -16.15 9.95
CA GLY A 732 8.29 -15.68 10.04
C GLY A 732 7.35 -16.80 10.50
N VAL A 733 6.06 -16.51 10.68
CA VAL A 733 5.11 -17.49 11.23
C VAL A 733 4.51 -18.38 10.15
N TYR A 734 4.61 -19.69 10.34
CA TYR A 734 3.98 -20.70 9.49
C TYR A 734 3.09 -21.62 10.33
N ALA A 735 1.78 -21.48 10.13
CA ALA A 735 0.74 -22.29 10.76
C ALA A 735 0.70 -23.74 10.24
N GLN A 736 0.51 -24.69 11.16
CA GLN A 736 0.12 -26.08 10.90
C GLN A 736 -0.74 -26.58 12.07
N ASN A 737 -1.49 -27.68 11.89
CA ASN A 737 -2.47 -28.24 12.84
C ASN A 737 -2.22 -27.96 14.34
N ASN A 738 -3.27 -27.50 15.03
CA ASN A 738 -3.33 -27.17 16.48
C ASN A 738 -2.52 -25.93 16.90
N ASP A 739 -2.63 -24.85 16.14
CA ASP A 739 -2.03 -23.54 16.42
C ASP A 739 -2.94 -22.67 17.32
N SER A 740 -2.32 -21.75 18.07
CA SER A 740 -3.02 -20.83 18.97
C SER A 740 -3.57 -19.59 18.24
N TYR A 741 -4.44 -18.84 18.91
CA TYR A 741 -5.07 -17.63 18.35
C TYR A 741 -4.08 -16.47 18.09
N CYS A 742 -2.88 -16.51 18.67
CA CYS A 742 -1.81 -15.54 18.48
C CYS A 742 -0.74 -16.19 17.60
N MET A 743 -0.54 -15.73 16.36
CA MET A 743 0.39 -16.33 15.40
C MET A 743 1.36 -15.29 14.89
N GLU A 744 2.27 -14.83 15.75
CA GLU A 744 3.16 -13.72 15.45
C GLU A 744 4.63 -14.04 15.77
N SER A 745 5.54 -13.55 14.92
CA SER A 745 6.98 -13.51 15.21
C SER A 745 7.54 -12.26 14.55
N ARG A 746 8.39 -11.52 15.26
CA ARG A 746 9.06 -10.32 14.76
C ARG A 746 10.53 -10.61 14.55
N TRP A 747 11.12 -10.03 13.51
CA TRP A 747 12.53 -10.24 13.17
C TRP A 747 13.21 -8.91 12.83
N LYS A 748 14.49 -8.79 13.20
CA LYS A 748 15.35 -7.65 12.86
C LYS A 748 16.79 -8.08 12.63
N ASP A 749 17.56 -7.22 11.95
CA ASP A 749 18.99 -7.40 11.65
C ASP A 749 19.33 -8.74 10.97
N ILE A 750 18.42 -9.20 10.10
CA ILE A 750 18.58 -10.47 9.38
C ILE A 750 19.68 -10.37 8.33
N LYS A 751 20.61 -11.33 8.35
CA LYS A 751 21.67 -11.51 7.37
C LYS A 751 21.68 -12.95 6.89
N VAL A 752 21.85 -13.12 5.58
CA VAL A 752 22.16 -14.43 4.97
C VAL A 752 23.50 -14.30 4.27
N LEU A 753 24.46 -15.10 4.71
CA LEU A 753 25.85 -15.06 4.32
C LEU A 753 26.23 -16.40 3.69
N ARG A 754 26.98 -16.36 2.59
CA ARG A 754 27.75 -17.51 2.13
C ARG A 754 29.13 -17.40 2.75
N LYS A 755 29.55 -18.41 3.54
CA LYS A 755 30.94 -18.51 3.96
C LYS A 755 31.75 -18.94 2.73
N CYS A 756 32.58 -18.05 2.23
CA CYS A 756 33.68 -18.43 1.35
C CYS A 756 34.79 -19.01 2.22
N ASP A 757 35.48 -20.03 1.72
CA ASP A 757 36.69 -20.57 2.36
C ASP A 757 37.77 -19.50 2.52
#